data_AF-A0AAD6UUP0-F1
#
_entry.id   AF-A0AAD6UUP0-F1
#
_cell.length_a   1.000
_cell.length_b   1.000
_cell.length_c   1.000
_cell.angle_alpha   90.00
_cell.angle_beta   90.00
_cell.angle_gamma   90.00
#
_symmetry.space_group_name_H-M   'P 1'
#
loop_
_entity.id
_entity.type
_entity.pdbx_description
1 polymer ?
#
loop_
_entity_poly.entity_id
_entity_poly.type
_entity_poly.pdbx_seq_one_letter_code
_entity_poly.pdbx_strand_id
1 'polypeptide(L)'
;MDPWAKERAQANAILDTLPQRMRPVAVLSPDEARQKADKIRPELFASWNRLRRIVLAHEEAIQRRWKKRTGAKRKQLLQEIDSKLPKEHAPEISALSQGSTLDKLNDFRLPYLNLEDLTINNGTQFLGLLHARAHYPPSQFAWFDSDTLHFGIVAGAIPRQHGMSCGMIVFGDQDTYGKVLPYSEPLEKSDATSPDGFEMEHNLRESMSFGDGLAVLETQAKLMEFLIGVVTKILHDLDLTNLTPVAPLPAPSIPILETSFQWQSSARFNALRPYGPPPAFSIDEIGNLLDTQYELAVQHLGDLRTDPMYLAETIQSYYDHRPETILGKAPLSLIQSRAVSLMLSDAYSFLAFYHVAQAIIAEFRVVETNFPNGMQRARELPKAYVDALKPLYPILGLLDKHLTKVHHTTMGSSAALRKGLTLRCNDPAFAKHDMIFESLPGDELYWYMTILLQEQQTHLWQVARIFDQLDRITQDPVAHQRISPLIASLFSQWGVVNDCKSILEWHRPAIEDDEDLQEGVQQRLQKWHPLLASVVSTNFATLAHKAFPLSGFTYPKGPRNPAWATKCQAVDEAFAAFWTAADILLVKTCGKELFALGEQETASFAVAPTDWVALAAPKAVVRPKPTPAALLPFGGAEQSSAEKSQDAPVVNPKPKTRGVAMVSEDTRPEQDTTESSWLPTAVSSKTYKVFSVLFTATVEIAQQQRSVAWKDILMAFDELGFDLIRTRGSAWTFRHADGSKSVTVHEPHPEPTMGFWAARRFGRRLTRRFGWTLSSFALGPPSA
;
A
#
# COMPACT_ATOMS: atom_id res chain seq x y z
N MET A 1 -19.98 -41.28 -37.23
CA MET A 1 -20.48 -39.89 -37.18
C MET A 1 -19.94 -39.27 -35.91
N ASP A 2 -19.37 -38.07 -35.98
CA ASP A 2 -18.92 -37.33 -34.80
C ASP A 2 -20.14 -36.96 -33.93
N PRO A 3 -20.28 -37.50 -32.71
CA PRO A 3 -21.43 -37.22 -31.84
C PRO A 3 -21.51 -35.74 -31.42
N TRP A 4 -20.41 -35.00 -31.55
CA TRP A 4 -20.30 -33.59 -31.16
C TRP A 4 -20.48 -32.62 -32.34
N ALA A 5 -20.76 -33.11 -33.56
CA ALA A 5 -20.79 -32.27 -34.77
C ALA A 5 -21.74 -31.07 -34.68
N LYS A 6 -22.93 -31.25 -34.10
CA LYS A 6 -23.94 -30.19 -33.94
C LYS A 6 -23.49 -29.11 -32.96
N GLU A 7 -23.00 -29.52 -31.80
CA GLU A 7 -22.54 -28.62 -30.75
C GLU A 7 -21.27 -27.89 -31.16
N ARG A 8 -20.38 -28.57 -31.89
CA ARG A 8 -19.18 -27.97 -32.49
C ARG A 8 -19.55 -26.89 -33.51
N ALA A 9 -20.57 -27.10 -34.33
CA ALA A 9 -21.08 -26.08 -35.25
C ALA A 9 -21.66 -24.87 -34.49
N GLN A 10 -22.37 -25.10 -33.39
CA GLN A 10 -22.90 -24.02 -32.54
C GLN A 10 -21.78 -23.23 -31.85
N ALA A 11 -20.81 -23.93 -31.26
CA ALA A 11 -19.64 -23.30 -30.64
C ALA A 11 -18.86 -22.46 -31.67
N ASN A 12 -18.59 -23.00 -32.86
CA ASN A 12 -17.92 -22.25 -33.93
C ASN A 12 -18.70 -21.00 -34.36
N ALA A 13 -20.03 -21.08 -34.47
CA ALA A 13 -20.84 -19.92 -34.82
C ALA A 13 -20.74 -18.79 -33.78
N ILE A 14 -20.65 -19.12 -32.50
CA ILE A 14 -20.43 -18.15 -31.42
C ILE A 14 -19.00 -17.60 -31.49
N LEU A 15 -18.00 -18.47 -31.60
CA LEU A 15 -16.59 -18.10 -31.62
C LEU A 15 -16.21 -17.25 -32.85
N ASP A 16 -16.90 -17.40 -33.97
CA ASP A 16 -16.70 -16.59 -35.17
C ASP A 16 -17.15 -15.13 -34.99
N THR A 17 -17.90 -14.81 -33.93
CA THR A 17 -18.20 -13.42 -33.55
C THR A 17 -17.02 -12.72 -32.86
N LEU A 18 -16.04 -13.49 -32.36
CA LEU A 18 -14.88 -12.93 -31.67
C LEU A 18 -13.84 -12.39 -32.67
N PRO A 19 -13.08 -11.34 -32.28
CA PRO A 19 -11.91 -10.89 -33.03
C PRO A 19 -10.95 -12.06 -33.30
N GLN A 20 -10.35 -12.13 -34.49
CA GLN A 20 -9.52 -13.26 -34.92
C GLN A 20 -8.41 -13.61 -33.91
N ARG A 21 -7.79 -12.62 -33.27
CA ARG A 21 -6.75 -12.79 -32.24
C ARG A 21 -7.24 -13.46 -30.94
N MET A 22 -8.55 -13.47 -30.69
CA MET A 22 -9.18 -14.08 -29.52
C MET A 22 -9.82 -15.44 -29.83
N ARG A 23 -9.87 -15.84 -31.11
CA ARG A 23 -10.47 -17.13 -31.48
C ARG A 23 -9.57 -18.27 -31.01
N PRO A 24 -10.14 -19.35 -30.46
CA PRO A 24 -9.35 -20.50 -30.08
C PRO A 24 -8.76 -21.16 -31.33
N VAL A 25 -7.54 -21.68 -31.20
CA VAL A 25 -6.84 -22.40 -32.29
C VAL A 25 -7.45 -23.78 -32.56
N ALA A 26 -8.26 -24.30 -31.64
CA ALA A 26 -8.99 -25.56 -31.79
C ALA A 26 -10.23 -25.61 -30.89
N VAL A 27 -11.25 -26.32 -31.34
CA VAL A 27 -12.48 -26.62 -30.60
C VAL A 27 -12.58 -28.14 -30.38
N LEU A 28 -12.47 -28.56 -29.14
CA LEU A 28 -12.34 -29.96 -28.74
C LEU A 28 -13.62 -30.49 -28.10
N SER A 29 -13.95 -31.75 -28.38
CA SER A 29 -14.94 -32.49 -27.59
C SER A 29 -14.39 -32.82 -26.20
N PRO A 30 -15.26 -33.18 -25.22
CA PRO A 30 -14.80 -33.63 -23.91
C PRO A 30 -13.79 -34.78 -23.94
N ASP A 31 -13.93 -35.73 -24.87
CA ASP A 31 -13.01 -36.87 -24.99
C ASP A 31 -11.65 -36.45 -25.57
N GLU A 32 -11.64 -35.56 -26.56
CA GLU A 32 -10.40 -34.98 -27.10
C GLU A 32 -9.69 -34.11 -26.05
N ALA A 33 -10.46 -33.35 -25.27
CA ALA A 33 -9.97 -32.55 -24.15
C ALA A 33 -9.32 -33.44 -23.06
N ARG A 34 -10.01 -34.53 -22.66
CA ARG A 34 -9.47 -35.55 -21.73
C ARG A 34 -8.15 -36.12 -22.23
N GLN A 35 -8.08 -36.56 -23.49
CA GLN A 35 -6.86 -37.10 -24.08
C GLN A 35 -5.67 -36.13 -24.04
N LYS A 36 -5.91 -34.82 -24.27
CA LYS A 36 -4.85 -33.81 -24.16
C LYS A 36 -4.36 -33.63 -22.73
N ALA A 37 -5.28 -33.51 -21.78
CA ALA A 37 -4.93 -33.34 -20.38
C ALA A 37 -4.19 -34.58 -19.82
N ASP A 38 -4.67 -35.78 -20.17
CA ASP A 38 -4.08 -37.07 -19.75
C ASP A 38 -2.69 -37.32 -20.32
N LYS A 39 -2.31 -36.64 -21.40
CA LYS A 39 -0.93 -36.68 -21.92
C LYS A 39 0.04 -35.88 -21.04
N ILE A 40 -0.37 -34.71 -20.56
CA ILE A 40 0.50 -33.76 -19.85
C ILE A 40 0.54 -34.04 -18.35
N ARG A 41 -0.59 -34.43 -17.75
CA ARG A 41 -0.72 -34.63 -16.30
C ARG A 41 0.33 -35.62 -15.73
N PRO A 42 0.57 -36.81 -16.32
CA PRO A 42 1.57 -37.74 -15.80
C PRO A 42 2.99 -37.17 -15.85
N GLU A 43 3.33 -36.45 -16.93
CA GLU A 43 4.64 -35.82 -17.11
C GLU A 43 4.89 -34.71 -16.08
N LEU A 44 3.88 -33.87 -15.82
CA LEU A 44 3.92 -32.82 -14.79
C LEU A 44 4.21 -33.42 -13.42
N PHE A 45 3.44 -34.43 -12.99
CA PHE A 45 3.62 -35.01 -11.65
C PHE A 45 4.88 -35.86 -11.54
N ALA A 46 5.31 -36.54 -12.59
CA ALA A 46 6.62 -37.20 -12.60
C ALA A 46 7.76 -36.19 -12.40
N SER A 47 7.68 -35.03 -13.07
CA SER A 47 8.65 -33.95 -12.96
C SER A 47 8.60 -33.29 -11.57
N TRP A 48 7.41 -32.95 -11.06
CA TRP A 48 7.25 -32.38 -9.73
C TRP A 48 7.75 -33.33 -8.63
N ASN A 49 7.38 -34.62 -8.66
CA ASN A 49 7.86 -35.61 -7.71
C ASN A 49 9.39 -35.80 -7.77
N ARG A 50 9.99 -35.67 -8.95
CA ARG A 50 11.45 -35.69 -9.11
C ARG A 50 12.10 -34.45 -8.51
N LEU A 51 11.61 -33.26 -8.85
CA LEU A 51 12.11 -32.00 -8.33
C LEU A 51 12.02 -31.96 -6.80
N ARG A 52 10.83 -32.28 -6.26
CA ARG A 52 10.57 -32.36 -4.82
C ARG A 52 11.56 -33.27 -4.11
N ARG A 53 11.77 -34.49 -4.60
CA ARG A 53 12.74 -35.43 -3.99
C ARG A 53 14.17 -34.88 -3.99
N ILE A 54 14.62 -34.27 -5.10
CA ILE A 54 15.95 -33.67 -5.20
C ILE A 54 16.11 -32.53 -4.20
N VAL A 55 15.14 -31.62 -4.14
CA VAL A 55 15.18 -30.47 -3.24
C VAL A 55 15.14 -30.93 -1.78
N LEU A 56 14.21 -31.81 -1.39
CA LEU A 56 14.13 -32.29 -0.01
C LEU A 56 15.38 -33.04 0.48
N ALA A 57 16.14 -33.66 -0.42
CA ALA A 57 17.39 -34.33 -0.07
C ALA A 57 18.60 -33.37 -0.02
N HIS A 58 18.60 -32.30 -0.81
CA HIS A 58 19.81 -31.51 -1.10
C HIS A 58 19.62 -29.98 -1.04
N GLU A 59 18.53 -29.47 -0.45
CA GLU A 59 18.21 -28.04 -0.43
C GLU A 59 19.36 -27.18 0.13
N GLU A 60 19.98 -27.61 1.23
CA GLU A 60 21.12 -26.89 1.82
C GLU A 60 22.30 -26.79 0.84
N ALA A 61 22.62 -27.88 0.15
CA ALA A 61 23.69 -27.91 -0.85
C ALA A 61 23.36 -27.00 -2.03
N ILE A 62 22.11 -27.02 -2.51
CA ILE A 62 21.63 -26.15 -3.59
C ILE A 62 21.77 -24.67 -3.16
N GLN A 63 21.22 -24.28 -2.01
CA GLN A 63 21.27 -22.91 -1.52
C GLN A 63 22.71 -22.42 -1.37
N ARG A 64 23.58 -23.22 -0.73
CA ARG A 64 25.00 -22.88 -0.51
C ARG A 64 25.76 -22.73 -1.83
N ARG A 65 25.61 -23.67 -2.77
CA ARG A 65 26.29 -23.64 -4.07
C ARG A 65 25.78 -22.50 -4.94
N TRP A 66 24.48 -22.24 -4.94
CA TRP A 66 23.88 -21.14 -5.67
C TRP A 66 24.34 -19.78 -5.12
N LYS A 67 24.28 -19.57 -3.80
CA LYS A 67 24.74 -18.34 -3.13
C LYS A 67 26.23 -18.05 -3.33
N LYS A 68 27.06 -19.09 -3.52
CA LYS A 68 28.51 -18.95 -3.80
C LYS A 68 28.84 -18.55 -5.24
N ARG A 69 27.91 -18.72 -6.19
CA ARG A 69 28.13 -18.30 -7.59
C ARG A 69 28.04 -16.78 -7.72
N THR A 70 28.84 -16.17 -8.58
CA THR A 70 28.67 -14.74 -8.90
C THR A 70 27.42 -14.55 -9.78
N GLY A 71 26.88 -13.32 -9.85
CA GLY A 71 25.75 -13.01 -10.73
C GLY A 71 25.99 -13.44 -12.18
N ALA A 72 27.18 -13.17 -12.72
CA ALA A 72 27.56 -13.61 -14.07
C ALA A 72 27.53 -15.14 -14.25
N LYS A 73 28.06 -15.90 -13.27
CA LYS A 73 28.04 -17.37 -13.31
C LYS A 73 26.64 -17.95 -13.14
N ARG A 74 25.74 -17.26 -12.43
CA ARG A 74 24.31 -17.63 -12.36
C ARG A 74 23.65 -17.43 -13.72
N LYS A 75 23.80 -16.24 -14.32
CA LYS A 75 23.26 -15.94 -15.66
C LYS A 75 23.74 -16.95 -16.70
N GLN A 76 25.04 -17.25 -16.71
CA GLN A 76 25.62 -18.26 -17.59
C GLN A 76 24.96 -19.64 -17.41
N LEU A 77 24.83 -20.12 -16.17
CA LEU A 77 24.20 -21.41 -15.90
C LEU A 77 22.74 -21.44 -16.36
N LEU A 78 21.97 -20.38 -16.09
CA LEU A 78 20.58 -20.27 -16.53
C LEU A 78 20.47 -20.30 -18.07
N GLN A 79 21.38 -19.62 -18.76
CA GLN A 79 21.44 -19.61 -20.23
C GLN A 79 21.90 -20.94 -20.84
N GLU A 80 22.67 -21.74 -20.11
CA GLU A 80 22.98 -23.13 -20.53
C GLU A 80 21.74 -24.03 -20.48
N ILE A 81 20.77 -23.73 -19.61
CA ILE A 81 19.50 -24.46 -19.52
C ILE A 81 18.53 -23.98 -20.58
N ASP A 82 18.35 -22.67 -20.69
CA ASP A 82 17.52 -22.06 -21.72
C ASP A 82 18.17 -20.78 -22.25
N SER A 83 18.72 -20.87 -23.45
CA SER A 83 19.43 -19.78 -24.13
C SER A 83 18.50 -18.64 -24.57
N LYS A 84 17.18 -18.88 -24.58
CA LYS A 84 16.14 -17.90 -24.93
C LYS A 84 15.56 -17.19 -23.71
N LEU A 85 16.07 -17.43 -22.50
CA LEU A 85 15.61 -16.73 -21.31
C LEU A 85 15.67 -15.20 -21.50
N PRO A 86 14.58 -14.49 -21.18
CA PRO A 86 14.58 -13.05 -21.20
C PRO A 86 15.62 -12.45 -20.25
N LYS A 87 16.18 -11.31 -20.65
CA LYS A 87 17.28 -10.67 -19.91
C LYS A 87 16.79 -9.83 -18.73
N GLU A 88 15.61 -9.24 -18.87
CA GLU A 88 15.09 -8.17 -18.02
C GLU A 88 13.72 -8.56 -17.45
N HIS A 89 13.35 -7.91 -16.35
CA HIS A 89 12.05 -8.01 -15.71
C HIS A 89 10.91 -7.57 -16.65
N ALA A 90 9.73 -8.17 -16.49
CA ALA A 90 8.53 -7.94 -17.31
C ALA A 90 8.79 -8.02 -18.83
N PRO A 91 9.38 -9.12 -19.34
CA PRO A 91 9.75 -9.27 -20.75
C PRO A 91 8.55 -9.21 -21.71
N GLU A 92 7.36 -9.62 -21.25
CA GLU A 92 6.12 -9.57 -22.00
C GLU A 92 5.69 -8.14 -22.38
N ILE A 93 6.01 -7.16 -21.54
CA ILE A 93 5.73 -5.74 -21.79
C ILE A 93 6.63 -5.25 -22.93
N SER A 94 7.92 -5.58 -22.85
CA SER A 94 8.87 -5.28 -23.92
C SER A 94 8.49 -5.95 -25.24
N ALA A 95 8.00 -7.21 -25.19
CA ALA A 95 7.53 -7.93 -26.36
C ALA A 95 6.30 -7.27 -27.02
N LEU A 96 5.34 -6.83 -26.19
CA LEU A 96 4.14 -6.13 -26.67
C LEU A 96 4.50 -4.80 -27.35
N SER A 97 5.36 -3.99 -26.71
CA SER A 97 5.80 -2.70 -27.25
C SER A 97 6.56 -2.82 -28.57
N GLN A 98 7.25 -3.94 -28.80
CA GLN A 98 7.99 -4.24 -30.03
C GLN A 98 7.12 -4.89 -31.12
N GLY A 99 5.81 -5.08 -30.89
CA GLY A 99 4.88 -5.71 -31.84
C GLY A 99 5.19 -7.18 -32.15
N SER A 100 5.96 -7.86 -31.29
CA SER A 100 6.47 -9.22 -31.52
C SER A 100 5.79 -10.22 -30.59
N THR A 101 4.69 -10.85 -31.01
CA THR A 101 3.88 -11.68 -30.09
C THR A 101 4.08 -13.19 -30.23
N LEU A 102 4.23 -13.74 -31.45
CA LEU A 102 4.25 -15.20 -31.64
C LEU A 102 5.62 -15.84 -31.38
N ASP A 103 6.73 -15.18 -31.73
CA ASP A 103 8.09 -15.73 -31.55
C ASP A 103 8.58 -15.68 -30.09
N LYS A 104 7.82 -15.01 -29.22
CA LYS A 104 8.16 -14.73 -27.81
C LYS A 104 7.15 -15.32 -26.82
N LEU A 105 6.47 -16.42 -27.19
CA LEU A 105 5.46 -17.08 -26.35
C LEU A 105 5.93 -17.36 -24.90
N ASN A 106 7.22 -17.65 -24.70
CA ASN A 106 7.77 -17.91 -23.37
C ASN A 106 7.77 -16.67 -22.47
N ASP A 107 7.98 -15.49 -23.05
CA ASP A 107 8.01 -14.21 -22.34
C ASP A 107 6.65 -13.94 -21.69
N PHE A 108 5.56 -14.38 -22.32
CA PHE A 108 4.19 -14.26 -21.80
C PHE A 108 3.78 -15.41 -20.86
N ARG A 109 4.33 -16.62 -21.04
CA ARG A 109 3.96 -17.79 -20.23
C ARG A 109 4.57 -17.80 -18.84
N LEU A 110 5.84 -17.40 -18.74
CA LEU A 110 6.62 -17.42 -17.50
C LEU A 110 7.38 -16.09 -17.38
N PRO A 111 6.69 -14.94 -17.27
CA PRO A 111 7.33 -13.61 -17.30
C PRO A 111 8.34 -13.39 -16.15
N TYR A 112 8.13 -14.09 -15.03
CA TYR A 112 9.02 -14.10 -13.87
C TYR A 112 10.26 -15.01 -14.05
N LEU A 113 10.38 -15.76 -15.15
CA LEU A 113 11.61 -16.47 -15.50
C LEU A 113 12.49 -15.61 -16.40
N ASN A 114 13.25 -14.71 -15.79
CA ASN A 114 14.20 -13.85 -16.49
C ASN A 114 15.54 -13.76 -15.73
N LEU A 115 16.61 -13.36 -16.44
CA LEU A 115 17.96 -13.31 -15.88
C LEU A 115 18.15 -12.22 -14.81
N GLU A 116 17.38 -11.14 -14.87
CA GLU A 116 17.43 -10.05 -13.89
C GLU A 116 16.94 -10.56 -12.53
N ASP A 117 15.70 -10.99 -12.46
CA ASP A 117 15.03 -11.45 -11.24
C ASP A 117 15.71 -12.68 -10.63
N LEU A 118 15.96 -13.71 -11.43
CA LEU A 118 16.55 -14.96 -10.91
C LEU A 118 17.98 -14.77 -10.35
N THR A 119 18.63 -13.63 -10.60
CA THR A 119 19.97 -13.33 -10.10
C THR A 119 20.07 -12.15 -9.14
N ILE A 120 19.01 -11.35 -8.97
CA ILE A 120 18.96 -10.25 -7.99
C ILE A 120 19.05 -10.78 -6.55
N ASN A 121 19.40 -9.92 -5.59
CA ASN A 121 19.48 -10.27 -4.17
C ASN A 121 20.31 -11.54 -3.90
N ASN A 122 21.47 -11.65 -4.55
CA ASN A 122 22.34 -12.84 -4.52
C ASN A 122 21.65 -14.13 -4.99
N GLY A 123 20.68 -14.02 -5.91
CA GLY A 123 19.91 -15.13 -6.46
C GLY A 123 18.86 -15.70 -5.50
N THR A 124 18.42 -14.92 -4.51
CA THR A 124 17.46 -15.40 -3.49
C THR A 124 16.06 -15.62 -4.07
N GLN A 125 15.64 -14.85 -5.08
CA GLN A 125 14.36 -15.07 -5.78
C GLN A 125 14.31 -16.44 -6.48
N PHE A 126 15.38 -16.85 -7.17
CA PHE A 126 15.47 -18.20 -7.73
C PHE A 126 15.32 -19.27 -6.64
N LEU A 127 15.98 -19.09 -5.48
CA LEU A 127 15.87 -20.03 -4.38
C LEU A 127 14.46 -20.07 -3.79
N GLY A 128 13.79 -18.91 -3.68
CA GLY A 128 12.40 -18.81 -3.25
C GLY A 128 11.44 -19.55 -4.19
N LEU A 129 11.56 -19.30 -5.50
CA LEU A 129 10.79 -20.02 -6.52
C LEU A 129 11.03 -21.53 -6.46
N LEU A 130 12.29 -21.96 -6.36
CA LEU A 130 12.63 -23.37 -6.27
C LEU A 130 12.04 -24.02 -5.02
N HIS A 131 12.17 -23.35 -3.87
CA HIS A 131 11.61 -23.80 -2.60
C HIS A 131 10.09 -23.95 -2.74
N ALA A 132 9.39 -22.89 -3.14
CA ALA A 132 7.94 -22.89 -3.24
C ALA A 132 7.42 -23.98 -4.20
N ARG A 133 8.02 -24.10 -5.39
CA ARG A 133 7.56 -25.06 -6.39
C ARG A 133 7.91 -26.52 -6.07
N ALA A 134 8.88 -26.76 -5.19
CA ALA A 134 9.21 -28.11 -4.72
C ALA A 134 8.41 -28.52 -3.47
N HIS A 135 8.09 -27.57 -2.59
CA HIS A 135 7.43 -27.83 -1.31
C HIS A 135 5.91 -27.87 -1.40
N TYR A 136 5.29 -27.17 -2.36
CA TYR A 136 3.85 -27.15 -2.56
C TYR A 136 3.44 -27.86 -3.88
N PRO A 137 2.28 -28.54 -3.93
CA PRO A 137 1.82 -29.23 -5.12
C PRO A 137 1.38 -28.25 -6.22
N PRO A 138 1.43 -28.65 -7.51
CA PRO A 138 1.04 -27.79 -8.63
C PRO A 138 -0.39 -27.23 -8.53
N SER A 139 -1.31 -28.00 -7.94
CA SER A 139 -2.71 -27.60 -7.76
C SER A 139 -2.89 -26.35 -6.90
N GLN A 140 -1.99 -26.07 -5.95
CA GLN A 140 -2.09 -24.87 -5.12
C GLN A 140 -1.70 -23.59 -5.87
N PHE A 141 -0.95 -23.69 -6.97
CA PHE A 141 -0.58 -22.54 -7.80
C PHE A 141 -1.50 -22.32 -8.99
N ALA A 142 -2.50 -23.18 -9.22
CA ALA A 142 -3.24 -23.19 -10.49
C ALA A 142 -3.90 -21.84 -10.83
N TRP A 143 -4.53 -21.19 -9.85
CA TRP A 143 -5.13 -19.87 -10.03
C TRP A 143 -4.08 -18.77 -10.20
N PHE A 144 -3.00 -18.79 -9.40
CA PHE A 144 -1.89 -17.85 -9.57
C PHE A 144 -1.23 -17.96 -10.95
N ASP A 145 -1.04 -19.18 -11.44
CA ASP A 145 -0.48 -19.44 -12.77
C ASP A 145 -1.46 -18.99 -13.86
N SER A 146 -2.76 -19.18 -13.67
CA SER A 146 -3.80 -18.65 -14.56
C SER A 146 -3.77 -17.12 -14.63
N ASP A 147 -3.69 -16.44 -13.48
CA ASP A 147 -3.60 -14.97 -13.40
C ASP A 147 -2.36 -14.43 -14.10
N THR A 148 -1.24 -15.16 -14.02
CA THR A 148 0.02 -14.79 -14.70
C THR A 148 -0.14 -14.85 -16.23
N LEU A 149 -0.90 -15.83 -16.74
CA LEU A 149 -1.14 -16.02 -18.18
C LEU A 149 -2.13 -15.00 -18.76
N HIS A 150 -2.97 -14.38 -17.92
CA HIS A 150 -4.05 -13.46 -18.35
C HIS A 150 -3.59 -12.43 -19.37
N PHE A 151 -2.49 -11.71 -19.11
CA PHE A 151 -2.00 -10.67 -20.01
C PHE A 151 -1.64 -11.22 -21.40
N GLY A 152 -0.96 -12.36 -21.46
CA GLY A 152 -0.62 -13.02 -22.73
C GLY A 152 -1.85 -13.56 -23.46
N ILE A 153 -2.87 -14.00 -22.73
CA ILE A 153 -4.14 -14.46 -23.30
C ILE A 153 -4.91 -13.29 -23.92
N VAL A 154 -5.13 -12.21 -23.15
CA VAL A 154 -5.89 -11.04 -23.63
C VAL A 154 -5.14 -10.31 -24.75
N ALA A 155 -3.80 -10.28 -24.71
CA ALA A 155 -2.97 -9.76 -25.79
C ALA A 155 -2.96 -10.65 -27.06
N GLY A 156 -3.50 -11.88 -26.99
CA GLY A 156 -3.50 -12.85 -28.09
C GLY A 156 -2.13 -13.51 -28.35
N ALA A 157 -1.17 -13.36 -27.43
CA ALA A 157 0.15 -13.97 -27.53
C ALA A 157 0.13 -15.45 -27.11
N ILE A 158 -0.75 -15.83 -26.19
CA ILE A 158 -0.93 -17.22 -25.75
C ILE A 158 -2.14 -17.82 -26.48
N PRO A 159 -1.93 -18.73 -27.45
CA PRO A 159 -3.03 -19.34 -28.18
C PRO A 159 -3.85 -20.25 -27.26
N ARG A 160 -5.18 -20.16 -27.39
CA ARG A 160 -6.13 -20.87 -26.55
C ARG A 160 -6.85 -21.97 -27.30
N GLN A 161 -7.20 -23.02 -26.60
CA GLN A 161 -8.08 -24.07 -27.11
C GLN A 161 -9.38 -24.00 -26.34
N HIS A 162 -10.48 -24.33 -26.98
CA HIS A 162 -11.80 -24.37 -26.35
C HIS A 162 -12.22 -25.82 -26.18
N GLY A 163 -12.55 -26.21 -24.95
CA GLY A 163 -13.20 -27.48 -24.64
C GLY A 163 -14.70 -27.25 -24.60
N MET A 164 -15.45 -27.99 -25.42
CA MET A 164 -16.90 -27.91 -25.44
C MET A 164 -17.48 -28.59 -24.20
N SER A 165 -18.41 -27.94 -23.51
CA SER A 165 -19.20 -28.48 -22.40
C SER A 165 -18.37 -29.24 -21.34
N CYS A 166 -17.16 -28.75 -21.05
CA CYS A 166 -16.29 -29.33 -20.03
C CYS A 166 -15.33 -28.30 -19.44
N GLY A 167 -15.06 -28.48 -18.15
CA GLY A 167 -14.05 -27.74 -17.39
C GLY A 167 -12.87 -28.65 -17.03
N MET A 168 -11.84 -28.04 -16.46
CA MET A 168 -10.70 -28.76 -15.89
C MET A 168 -10.61 -28.49 -14.40
N ILE A 169 -10.50 -29.57 -13.62
CA ILE A 169 -10.35 -29.53 -12.17
C ILE A 169 -8.99 -28.93 -11.82
N VAL A 170 -8.97 -27.88 -11.00
CA VAL A 170 -7.74 -27.15 -10.63
C VAL A 170 -7.41 -27.21 -9.14
N PHE A 171 -7.88 -28.26 -8.47
CA PHE A 171 -7.61 -28.52 -7.07
C PHE A 171 -7.39 -30.01 -6.79
N GLY A 172 -7.10 -30.28 -5.52
CA GLY A 172 -6.85 -31.62 -5.00
C GLY A 172 -5.44 -32.09 -5.27
N ASP A 173 -5.28 -33.39 -5.39
CA ASP A 173 -3.99 -34.07 -5.44
C ASP A 173 -3.62 -34.53 -6.86
N GLN A 174 -2.66 -35.44 -6.96
CA GLN A 174 -2.20 -36.01 -8.23
C GLN A 174 -3.28 -36.80 -8.98
N ASP A 175 -4.28 -37.31 -8.27
CA ASP A 175 -5.35 -38.10 -8.85
C ASP A 175 -6.48 -37.23 -9.39
N THR A 176 -6.70 -36.02 -8.87
CA THR A 176 -7.79 -35.12 -9.31
C THR A 176 -7.32 -33.96 -10.19
N TYR A 177 -6.20 -33.33 -9.86
CA TYR A 177 -5.76 -32.10 -10.50
C TYR A 177 -5.47 -32.29 -11.99
N GLY A 178 -6.06 -31.45 -12.84
CA GLY A 178 -5.90 -31.52 -14.29
C GLY A 178 -6.78 -32.58 -14.96
N LYS A 179 -7.74 -33.20 -14.26
CA LYS A 179 -8.78 -34.01 -14.90
C LYS A 179 -9.83 -33.12 -15.55
N VAL A 180 -10.34 -33.58 -16.70
CA VAL A 180 -11.42 -32.90 -17.43
C VAL A 180 -12.76 -33.48 -16.98
N LEU A 181 -13.65 -32.59 -16.53
CA LEU A 181 -14.99 -32.90 -16.05
C LEU A 181 -16.02 -32.26 -16.98
N PRO A 182 -16.83 -33.07 -17.69
CA PRO A 182 -17.96 -32.56 -18.47
C PRO A 182 -18.98 -31.88 -17.58
N TYR A 183 -19.62 -30.85 -18.11
CA TYR A 183 -20.61 -30.06 -17.37
C TYR A 183 -21.84 -30.86 -16.94
N SER A 184 -22.16 -31.94 -17.65
CA SER A 184 -23.27 -32.83 -17.31
C SER A 184 -22.89 -33.98 -16.36
N GLU A 185 -21.61 -34.12 -15.98
CA GLU A 185 -21.15 -35.21 -15.12
C GLU A 185 -20.89 -34.71 -13.69
N PRO A 186 -21.41 -35.40 -12.64
CA PRO A 186 -21.05 -35.11 -11.26
C PRO A 186 -19.59 -35.48 -10.99
N LEU A 187 -18.92 -34.71 -10.14
CA LEU A 187 -17.56 -34.99 -9.67
C LEU A 187 -17.46 -36.40 -9.05
N GLU A 188 -18.38 -36.73 -8.15
CA GLU A 188 -18.51 -38.05 -7.52
C GLU A 188 -19.83 -38.72 -7.93
N LYS A 189 -19.74 -39.73 -8.81
CA LYS A 189 -20.92 -40.46 -9.33
C LYS A 189 -21.74 -41.18 -8.27
N SER A 190 -21.15 -41.46 -7.11
CA SER A 190 -21.82 -42.14 -5.99
C SER A 190 -22.58 -41.20 -5.05
N ASP A 191 -22.36 -39.89 -5.16
CA ASP A 191 -22.99 -38.89 -4.30
C ASP A 191 -23.94 -38.01 -5.12
N ALA A 192 -25.24 -38.12 -4.83
CA ALA A 192 -26.27 -37.33 -5.50
C ALA A 192 -26.20 -35.82 -5.20
N THR A 193 -25.44 -35.42 -4.19
CA THR A 193 -25.17 -34.02 -3.81
C THR A 193 -23.82 -33.52 -4.30
N SER A 194 -23.10 -34.33 -5.07
CA SER A 194 -21.84 -33.93 -5.68
C SER A 194 -22.09 -32.86 -6.75
N PRO A 195 -21.31 -31.77 -6.75
CA PRO A 195 -21.42 -30.77 -7.81
C PRO A 195 -21.04 -31.36 -9.17
N ASP A 196 -21.68 -30.88 -10.23
CA ASP A 196 -21.33 -31.21 -11.60
C ASP A 196 -20.21 -30.32 -12.18
N GLY A 197 -19.74 -30.63 -13.38
CA GLY A 197 -18.68 -29.85 -14.01
C GLY A 197 -19.00 -28.37 -14.20
N PHE A 198 -20.27 -28.01 -14.38
CA PHE A 198 -20.70 -26.62 -14.54
C PHE A 198 -20.62 -25.89 -13.20
N GLU A 199 -21.20 -26.47 -12.15
CA GLU A 199 -21.16 -25.93 -10.78
C GLU A 199 -19.72 -25.81 -10.26
N MET A 200 -18.86 -26.77 -10.60
CA MET A 200 -17.44 -26.74 -10.24
C MET A 200 -16.69 -25.55 -10.87
N GLU A 201 -16.99 -25.21 -12.13
CA GLU A 201 -16.35 -24.12 -12.86
C GLU A 201 -16.95 -22.75 -12.51
N HIS A 202 -18.26 -22.63 -12.60
CA HIS A 202 -18.94 -21.34 -12.49
C HIS A 202 -19.24 -20.95 -11.03
N ASN A 203 -19.66 -21.91 -10.21
CA ASN A 203 -20.12 -21.61 -8.85
C ASN A 203 -18.98 -21.69 -7.83
N LEU A 204 -18.29 -22.83 -7.78
CA LEU A 204 -17.28 -23.07 -6.75
C LEU A 204 -15.89 -22.50 -7.11
N ARG A 205 -15.64 -22.25 -8.41
CA ARG A 205 -14.32 -21.92 -8.99
C ARG A 205 -13.21 -22.87 -8.52
N GLU A 206 -13.56 -24.14 -8.46
CA GLU A 206 -12.64 -25.24 -8.22
C GLU A 206 -12.27 -25.98 -9.52
N SER A 207 -13.02 -25.72 -10.58
CA SER A 207 -12.60 -25.93 -11.97
C SER A 207 -12.41 -24.58 -12.66
N MET A 208 -11.71 -24.60 -13.79
CA MET A 208 -11.66 -23.49 -14.74
C MET A 208 -11.96 -24.00 -16.15
N SER A 209 -12.16 -23.09 -17.09
CA SER A 209 -12.37 -23.46 -18.49
C SER A 209 -11.25 -24.38 -18.96
N PHE A 210 -11.57 -25.37 -19.80
CA PHE A 210 -10.56 -26.31 -20.29
C PHE A 210 -9.35 -25.59 -20.91
N GLY A 211 -9.59 -24.48 -21.62
CA GLY A 211 -8.52 -23.67 -22.20
C GLY A 211 -7.56 -23.10 -21.16
N ASP A 212 -8.09 -22.62 -20.02
CA ASP A 212 -7.29 -22.05 -18.93
C ASP A 212 -6.50 -23.16 -18.25
N GLY A 213 -7.20 -24.25 -17.91
CA GLY A 213 -6.59 -25.39 -17.24
C GLY A 213 -5.46 -25.99 -18.07
N LEU A 214 -5.66 -26.15 -19.37
CA LEU A 214 -4.62 -26.68 -20.26
C LEU A 214 -3.40 -25.75 -20.33
N ALA A 215 -3.61 -24.44 -20.47
CA ALA A 215 -2.52 -23.47 -20.52
C ALA A 215 -1.72 -23.44 -19.21
N VAL A 216 -2.40 -23.58 -18.07
CA VAL A 216 -1.77 -23.71 -16.74
C VAL A 216 -0.96 -25.00 -16.65
N LEU A 217 -1.53 -26.16 -17.02
CA LEU A 217 -0.82 -27.45 -16.99
C LEU A 217 0.45 -27.44 -17.84
N GLU A 218 0.37 -26.92 -19.07
CA GLU A 218 1.53 -26.79 -19.97
C GLU A 218 2.61 -25.89 -19.36
N THR A 219 2.20 -24.78 -18.76
CA THR A 219 3.10 -23.79 -18.14
C THR A 219 3.80 -24.37 -16.91
N GLN A 220 3.06 -25.09 -16.05
CA GLN A 220 3.63 -25.76 -14.89
C GLN A 220 4.59 -26.88 -15.29
N ALA A 221 4.26 -27.69 -16.30
CA ALA A 221 5.13 -28.76 -16.78
C ALA A 221 6.47 -28.18 -17.28
N LYS A 222 6.40 -27.10 -18.06
CA LYS A 222 7.59 -26.38 -18.54
C LYS A 222 8.43 -25.78 -17.41
N LEU A 223 7.77 -25.20 -16.40
CA LEU A 223 8.47 -24.69 -15.22
C LEU A 223 9.21 -25.81 -14.47
N MET A 224 8.59 -26.99 -14.31
CA MET A 224 9.24 -28.13 -13.66
C MET A 224 10.49 -28.59 -14.42
N GLU A 225 10.39 -28.69 -15.75
CA GLU A 225 11.53 -29.05 -16.61
C GLU A 225 12.71 -28.09 -16.42
N PHE A 226 12.43 -26.78 -16.44
CA PHE A 226 13.43 -25.74 -16.22
C PHE A 226 14.12 -25.88 -14.85
N LEU A 227 13.32 -25.98 -13.77
CA LEU A 227 13.86 -26.09 -12.40
C LEU A 227 14.69 -27.36 -12.22
N ILE A 228 14.26 -28.50 -12.77
CA ILE A 228 15.02 -29.76 -12.76
C ILE A 228 16.36 -29.59 -13.49
N GLY A 229 16.37 -28.94 -14.66
CA GLY A 229 17.58 -28.66 -15.41
C GLY A 229 18.59 -27.87 -14.57
N VAL A 230 18.12 -26.80 -13.92
CA VAL A 230 18.98 -25.95 -13.08
C VAL A 230 19.55 -26.72 -11.88
N VAL A 231 18.70 -27.43 -11.11
CA VAL A 231 19.20 -28.17 -9.93
C VAL A 231 20.14 -29.31 -10.30
N THR A 232 19.90 -29.96 -11.44
CA THR A 232 20.80 -31.03 -11.95
C THR A 232 22.17 -30.46 -12.28
N LYS A 233 22.27 -29.26 -12.86
CA LYS A 233 23.56 -28.59 -13.11
C LYS A 233 24.24 -28.13 -11.81
N ILE A 234 23.46 -27.66 -10.83
CA ILE A 234 24.01 -27.25 -9.52
C ILE A 234 24.60 -28.47 -8.78
N LEU A 235 23.99 -29.63 -8.91
CA LEU A 235 24.34 -30.90 -8.25
C LEU A 235 25.00 -31.91 -9.21
N HIS A 236 25.72 -31.45 -10.23
CA HIS A 236 26.28 -32.28 -11.31
C HIS A 236 27.22 -33.42 -10.85
N ASP A 237 27.72 -33.35 -9.62
CA ASP A 237 28.63 -34.29 -8.97
C ASP A 237 27.92 -35.29 -8.03
N LEU A 238 26.59 -35.18 -7.84
CA LEU A 238 25.81 -36.06 -6.96
C LEU A 238 24.94 -37.05 -7.75
N ASP A 239 24.74 -38.25 -7.20
CA ASP A 239 23.75 -39.20 -7.71
C ASP A 239 22.34 -38.74 -7.31
N LEU A 240 21.54 -38.36 -8.30
CA LEU A 240 20.16 -37.88 -8.11
C LEU A 240 19.11 -39.00 -8.26
N THR A 241 19.54 -40.26 -8.36
CA THR A 241 18.63 -41.41 -8.48
C THR A 241 18.25 -42.01 -7.12
N ASN A 242 19.21 -42.11 -6.19
CA ASN A 242 19.02 -42.69 -4.86
C ASN A 242 19.04 -41.60 -3.78
N LEU A 243 17.86 -41.01 -3.51
CA LEU A 243 17.73 -39.85 -2.63
C LEU A 243 17.13 -40.24 -1.28
N THR A 244 17.75 -39.76 -0.20
CA THR A 244 17.21 -39.88 1.16
C THR A 244 16.64 -38.52 1.59
N PRO A 245 15.35 -38.41 1.93
CA PRO A 245 14.76 -37.15 2.38
C PRO A 245 15.41 -36.66 3.67
N VAL A 246 15.66 -35.35 3.76
CA VAL A 246 16.12 -34.69 4.99
C VAL A 246 14.99 -33.78 5.50
N ALA A 247 15.08 -33.35 6.75
CA ALA A 247 14.16 -32.35 7.29
C ALA A 247 14.12 -31.10 6.38
N PRO A 248 12.92 -30.61 5.99
CA PRO A 248 12.76 -29.42 5.17
C PRO A 248 13.46 -28.20 5.77
N LEU A 249 14.13 -27.41 4.93
CA LEU A 249 14.61 -26.10 5.34
C LEU A 249 13.45 -25.09 5.35
N PRO A 250 13.53 -24.02 6.16
CA PRO A 250 12.61 -22.90 6.04
C PRO A 250 12.76 -22.19 4.69
N ALA A 251 11.69 -21.54 4.24
CA ALA A 251 11.68 -20.76 3.01
C ALA A 251 12.81 -19.70 3.01
N PRO A 252 13.52 -19.50 1.89
CA PRO A 252 14.50 -18.43 1.77
C PRO A 252 13.85 -17.05 1.99
N SER A 253 14.39 -16.27 2.93
CA SER A 253 13.94 -14.90 3.15
C SER A 253 14.37 -14.01 1.98
N ILE A 254 13.44 -13.63 1.12
CA ILE A 254 13.69 -12.65 0.05
C ILE A 254 13.66 -11.26 0.69
N PRO A 255 14.75 -10.48 0.65
CA PRO A 255 14.73 -9.12 1.17
C PRO A 255 13.78 -8.30 0.31
N ILE A 256 12.76 -7.73 0.95
CA ILE A 256 11.98 -6.67 0.36
C ILE A 256 12.88 -5.45 0.40
N LEU A 257 13.33 -4.98 -0.76
CA LEU A 257 14.06 -3.72 -0.82
C LEU A 257 13.17 -2.63 -0.19
N GLU A 258 13.76 -1.70 0.53
CA GLU A 258 13.04 -0.58 1.12
C GLU A 258 12.58 0.41 0.03
N THR A 259 11.37 1.00 0.13
CA THR A 259 10.84 1.95 -0.87
C THR A 259 10.01 3.09 -0.30
N SER A 260 10.26 4.31 -0.78
CA SER A 260 9.64 5.55 -0.32
C SER A 260 8.12 5.68 -0.52
N PHE A 261 7.40 4.78 -1.21
CA PHE A 261 5.95 4.92 -1.42
C PHE A 261 5.09 3.64 -1.30
N GLN A 262 3.82 3.76 -0.87
CA GLN A 262 2.99 2.58 -0.51
C GLN A 262 2.50 1.75 -1.68
N TRP A 263 2.31 2.32 -2.86
CA TRP A 263 2.04 1.47 -4.03
C TRP A 263 3.29 0.70 -4.45
N GLN A 264 4.50 1.23 -4.22
CA GLN A 264 5.74 0.52 -4.55
C GLN A 264 5.89 -0.77 -3.74
N SER A 265 5.34 -0.82 -2.54
CA SER A 265 5.23 -2.07 -1.78
C SER A 265 4.11 -2.99 -2.24
N SER A 266 2.99 -2.48 -2.77
CA SER A 266 1.98 -3.31 -3.43
C SER A 266 2.55 -3.92 -4.71
N ALA A 267 3.18 -3.09 -5.54
CA ALA A 267 3.99 -3.48 -6.70
C ALA A 267 5.01 -4.57 -6.35
N ARG A 268 5.87 -4.34 -5.35
CA ARG A 268 6.87 -5.33 -4.89
C ARG A 268 6.25 -6.59 -4.33
N PHE A 269 5.17 -6.49 -3.55
CA PHE A 269 4.43 -7.65 -3.09
C PHE A 269 3.98 -8.50 -4.28
N ASN A 270 3.37 -7.87 -5.28
CA ASN A 270 2.88 -8.52 -6.50
C ASN A 270 4.02 -9.12 -7.34
N ALA A 271 5.11 -8.39 -7.55
CA ALA A 271 6.29 -8.84 -8.28
C ALA A 271 7.01 -10.00 -7.57
N LEU A 272 6.89 -10.10 -6.24
CA LEU A 272 7.50 -11.17 -5.46
C LEU A 272 6.65 -12.45 -5.35
N ARG A 273 5.34 -12.40 -5.65
CA ARG A 273 4.42 -13.55 -5.58
C ARG A 273 4.95 -14.82 -6.26
N PRO A 274 5.56 -14.78 -7.46
CA PRO A 274 6.06 -16.00 -8.12
C PRO A 274 7.15 -16.73 -7.34
N TYR A 275 7.87 -16.02 -6.46
CA TYR A 275 9.02 -16.53 -5.71
C TYR A 275 8.67 -16.92 -4.27
N GLY A 276 7.38 -16.84 -3.89
CA GLY A 276 6.87 -17.14 -2.55
C GLY A 276 5.94 -18.36 -2.51
N PRO A 277 5.37 -18.66 -1.33
CA PRO A 277 4.35 -19.72 -1.20
C PRO A 277 3.10 -19.40 -2.04
N PRO A 278 2.25 -20.41 -2.32
CA PRO A 278 1.00 -20.20 -3.02
C PRO A 278 0.15 -19.08 -2.39
N PRO A 279 -0.42 -18.17 -3.19
CA PRO A 279 -1.34 -17.17 -2.66
C PRO A 279 -2.54 -17.82 -1.98
N ALA A 280 -2.94 -17.28 -0.83
CA ALA A 280 -4.03 -17.82 -0.04
C ALA A 280 -4.86 -16.68 0.55
N PHE A 281 -6.16 -16.93 0.68
CA PHE A 281 -7.04 -16.02 1.42
C PHE A 281 -6.58 -15.90 2.88
N SER A 282 -6.54 -14.67 3.38
CA SER A 282 -6.28 -14.35 4.76
C SER A 282 -7.08 -13.13 5.16
N ILE A 283 -8.11 -13.34 5.98
CA ILE A 283 -8.88 -12.22 6.53
C ILE A 283 -8.01 -11.32 7.41
N ASP A 284 -7.00 -11.88 8.09
CA ASP A 284 -6.10 -11.10 8.93
C ASP A 284 -5.19 -10.20 8.12
N GLU A 285 -4.73 -10.63 6.94
CA GLU A 285 -3.97 -9.76 6.05
C GLU A 285 -4.83 -8.57 5.57
N ILE A 286 -6.07 -8.84 5.16
CA ILE A 286 -7.02 -7.79 4.78
C ILE A 286 -7.28 -6.85 5.97
N GLY A 287 -7.54 -7.41 7.16
CA GLY A 287 -7.75 -6.67 8.39
C GLY A 287 -6.60 -5.72 8.69
N ASN A 288 -5.37 -6.22 8.71
CA ASN A 288 -4.18 -5.41 8.97
C ASN A 288 -4.01 -4.27 7.94
N LEU A 289 -4.29 -4.54 6.67
CA LEU A 289 -4.21 -3.54 5.60
C LEU A 289 -5.26 -2.43 5.80
N LEU A 290 -6.51 -2.80 6.07
CA LEU A 290 -7.60 -1.83 6.26
C LEU A 290 -7.49 -1.09 7.60
N ASP A 291 -7.02 -1.76 8.66
CA ASP A 291 -6.74 -1.15 9.96
C ASP A 291 -5.70 -0.05 9.83
N THR A 292 -4.62 -0.33 9.09
CA THR A 292 -3.58 0.66 8.81
C THR A 292 -4.16 1.87 8.06
N GLN A 293 -5.01 1.66 7.06
CA GLN A 293 -5.62 2.77 6.31
C GLN A 293 -6.64 3.55 7.14
N TYR A 294 -7.41 2.88 8.01
CA TYR A 294 -8.30 3.54 8.94
C TYR A 294 -7.55 4.44 9.92
N GLU A 295 -6.48 3.93 10.53
CA GLU A 295 -5.64 4.72 11.43
C GLU A 295 -5.07 5.96 10.73
N LEU A 296 -4.61 5.81 9.48
CA LEU A 296 -4.12 6.92 8.66
C LEU A 296 -5.22 7.93 8.34
N ALA A 297 -6.45 7.48 8.04
CA ALA A 297 -7.59 8.36 7.80
C ALA A 297 -7.99 9.16 9.05
N VAL A 298 -8.05 8.51 10.22
CA VAL A 298 -8.30 9.17 11.51
C VAL A 298 -7.22 10.21 11.81
N GLN A 299 -5.95 9.87 11.57
CA GLN A 299 -4.84 10.80 11.76
C GLN A 299 -4.90 11.98 10.81
N HIS A 300 -5.21 11.74 9.54
CA HIS A 300 -5.37 12.80 8.55
C HIS A 300 -6.45 13.79 8.98
N LEU A 301 -7.64 13.30 9.37
CA LEU A 301 -8.72 14.16 9.84
C LEU A 301 -8.35 14.89 11.14
N GLY A 302 -7.70 14.21 12.08
CA GLY A 302 -7.26 14.83 13.32
C GLY A 302 -6.18 15.91 13.13
N ASP A 303 -5.24 15.72 12.21
CA ASP A 303 -4.24 16.73 11.87
C ASP A 303 -4.90 17.93 11.16
N LEU A 304 -5.90 17.71 10.29
CA LEU A 304 -6.69 18.79 9.68
C LEU A 304 -7.40 19.64 10.75
N ARG A 305 -7.93 19.01 11.80
CA ARG A 305 -8.69 19.66 12.88
C ARG A 305 -7.82 20.29 13.97
N THR A 306 -6.51 20.05 13.97
CA THR A 306 -5.62 20.53 15.06
C THR A 306 -4.38 21.28 14.63
N ASP A 307 -4.03 21.26 13.34
CA ASP A 307 -2.86 21.97 12.82
C ASP A 307 -3.26 22.92 11.68
N PRO A 308 -3.29 24.25 11.95
CA PRO A 308 -3.65 25.24 10.94
C PRO A 308 -2.79 25.18 9.67
N MET A 309 -1.47 24.93 9.80
CA MET A 309 -0.60 24.85 8.62
C MET A 309 -0.83 23.56 7.84
N TYR A 310 -1.11 22.43 8.50
CA TYR A 310 -1.46 21.21 7.79
C TYR A 310 -2.75 21.36 6.99
N LEU A 311 -3.76 22.01 7.58
CA LEU A 311 -4.98 22.37 6.86
C LEU A 311 -4.64 23.23 5.63
N ALA A 312 -3.82 24.26 5.78
CA ALA A 312 -3.41 25.13 4.68
C ALA A 312 -2.63 24.40 3.59
N GLU A 313 -1.63 23.58 3.95
CA GLU A 313 -0.82 22.77 3.04
C GLU A 313 -1.71 21.80 2.25
N THR A 314 -2.68 21.19 2.92
CA THR A 314 -3.58 20.21 2.31
C THR A 314 -4.56 20.91 1.36
N ILE A 315 -5.20 22.02 1.77
CA ILE A 315 -6.06 22.81 0.89
C ILE A 315 -5.26 23.31 -0.33
N GLN A 316 -4.01 23.75 -0.15
CA GLN A 316 -3.14 24.16 -1.26
C GLN A 316 -2.90 23.00 -2.23
N SER A 317 -2.62 21.80 -1.71
CA SER A 317 -2.44 20.62 -2.55
C SER A 317 -3.68 20.30 -3.40
N TYR A 318 -4.88 20.35 -2.79
CA TYR A 318 -6.14 20.18 -3.51
C TYR A 318 -6.41 21.31 -4.51
N TYR A 319 -6.04 22.55 -4.18
CA TYR A 319 -6.14 23.71 -5.06
C TYR A 319 -5.25 23.54 -6.30
N ASP A 320 -4.00 23.11 -6.11
CA ASP A 320 -3.03 22.89 -7.19
C ASP A 320 -3.47 21.78 -8.16
N HIS A 321 -4.31 20.86 -7.68
CA HIS A 321 -4.87 19.76 -8.46
C HIS A 321 -6.32 20.02 -8.92
N ARG A 322 -6.73 21.29 -9.03
CA ARG A 322 -8.03 21.67 -9.63
C ARG A 322 -7.92 21.88 -11.14
N PRO A 323 -8.77 21.24 -11.97
CA PRO A 323 -8.74 21.42 -13.42
C PRO A 323 -9.05 22.86 -13.84
N GLU A 324 -9.87 23.56 -13.06
CA GLU A 324 -10.27 24.95 -13.33
C GLU A 324 -9.08 25.92 -13.33
N THR A 325 -7.98 25.59 -12.64
CA THR A 325 -6.75 26.40 -12.64
C THR A 325 -6.08 26.44 -14.01
N ILE A 326 -6.34 25.45 -14.86
CA ILE A 326 -5.77 25.31 -16.20
C ILE A 326 -6.54 26.17 -17.21
N LEU A 327 -7.86 26.32 -17.03
CA LEU A 327 -8.73 27.05 -17.97
C LEU A 327 -8.50 28.56 -17.97
N GLY A 328 -7.92 29.11 -16.89
CA GLY A 328 -7.63 30.55 -16.75
C GLY A 328 -8.84 31.49 -16.69
N LYS A 329 -10.05 31.00 -16.97
CA LYS A 329 -11.32 31.76 -17.01
C LYS A 329 -12.24 31.49 -15.83
N ALA A 330 -11.95 30.47 -15.03
CA ALA A 330 -12.77 30.11 -13.89
C ALA A 330 -12.62 31.15 -12.76
N PRO A 331 -13.71 31.58 -12.10
CA PRO A 331 -13.61 32.50 -10.96
C PRO A 331 -12.75 31.92 -9.84
N LEU A 332 -11.81 32.70 -9.30
CA LEU A 332 -10.92 32.24 -8.22
C LEU A 332 -11.70 31.69 -7.02
N SER A 333 -12.80 32.35 -6.64
CA SER A 333 -13.67 31.90 -5.56
C SER A 333 -14.25 30.50 -5.80
N LEU A 334 -14.60 30.15 -7.04
CA LEU A 334 -15.10 28.83 -7.40
C LEU A 334 -14.03 27.75 -7.21
N ILE A 335 -12.80 28.02 -7.66
CA ILE A 335 -11.67 27.09 -7.54
C ILE A 335 -11.37 26.82 -6.07
N GLN A 336 -11.27 27.89 -5.27
CA GLN A 336 -11.04 27.82 -3.83
C GLN A 336 -12.14 27.03 -3.11
N SER A 337 -13.40 27.31 -3.43
CA SER A 337 -14.56 26.59 -2.89
C SER A 337 -14.53 25.11 -3.19
N ARG A 338 -14.17 24.71 -4.41
CA ARG A 338 -14.09 23.30 -4.81
C ARG A 338 -12.88 22.58 -4.21
N ALA A 339 -11.76 23.27 -4.03
CA ALA A 339 -10.59 22.71 -3.36
C ALA A 339 -10.91 22.32 -1.91
N VAL A 340 -11.48 23.24 -1.14
CA VAL A 340 -11.93 22.97 0.24
C VAL A 340 -13.00 21.88 0.27
N SER A 341 -13.94 21.92 -0.67
CA SER A 341 -15.03 20.94 -0.71
C SER A 341 -14.53 19.52 -0.94
N LEU A 342 -13.60 19.34 -1.89
CA LEU A 342 -13.06 18.02 -2.21
C LEU A 342 -12.19 17.50 -1.07
N MET A 343 -11.35 18.35 -0.47
CA MET A 343 -10.53 17.97 0.69
C MET A 343 -11.38 17.45 1.85
N LEU A 344 -12.47 18.16 2.21
CA LEU A 344 -13.37 17.72 3.29
C LEU A 344 -14.13 16.46 2.91
N SER A 345 -14.61 16.38 1.66
CA SER A 345 -15.30 15.21 1.15
C SER A 345 -14.41 13.98 1.26
N ASP A 346 -13.19 14.02 0.73
CA ASP A 346 -12.27 12.88 0.72
C ASP A 346 -11.91 12.43 2.14
N ALA A 347 -11.58 13.36 3.04
CA ALA A 347 -11.21 13.04 4.42
C ALA A 347 -12.30 12.24 5.16
N TYR A 348 -13.57 12.67 5.05
CA TYR A 348 -14.69 11.96 5.67
C TYR A 348 -15.10 10.70 4.90
N SER A 349 -14.91 10.67 3.57
CA SER A 349 -15.21 9.51 2.73
C SER A 349 -14.32 8.33 3.08
N PHE A 350 -13.01 8.55 3.14
CA PHE A 350 -12.06 7.49 3.51
C PHE A 350 -12.30 7.01 4.93
N LEU A 351 -12.55 7.93 5.89
CA LEU A 351 -12.93 7.55 7.26
C LEU A 351 -14.16 6.62 7.26
N ALA A 352 -15.22 6.99 6.55
CA ALA A 352 -16.46 6.21 6.49
C ALA A 352 -16.23 4.82 5.88
N PHE A 353 -15.58 4.76 4.71
CA PHE A 353 -15.35 3.50 4.00
C PHE A 353 -14.49 2.54 4.80
N TYR A 354 -13.38 3.01 5.38
CA TYR A 354 -12.50 2.15 6.17
C TYR A 354 -13.16 1.73 7.49
N HIS A 355 -13.91 2.61 8.16
CA HIS A 355 -14.67 2.25 9.36
C HIS A 355 -15.67 1.12 9.08
N VAL A 356 -16.45 1.26 8.00
CA VAL A 356 -17.42 0.24 7.61
C VAL A 356 -16.73 -1.07 7.22
N ALA A 357 -15.61 -1.01 6.51
CA ALA A 357 -14.87 -2.21 6.15
C ALA A 357 -14.32 -2.94 7.39
N GLN A 358 -13.79 -2.21 8.39
CA GLN A 358 -13.36 -2.80 9.66
C GLN A 358 -14.53 -3.44 10.42
N ALA A 359 -15.70 -2.78 10.45
CA ALA A 359 -16.89 -3.33 11.09
C ALA A 359 -17.32 -4.65 10.42
N ILE A 360 -17.29 -4.72 9.09
CA ILE A 360 -17.57 -5.95 8.33
C ILE A 360 -16.57 -7.05 8.68
N ILE A 361 -15.26 -6.75 8.74
CA ILE A 361 -14.23 -7.74 9.11
C ILE A 361 -14.45 -8.24 10.54
N ALA A 362 -14.77 -7.35 11.48
CA ALA A 362 -15.06 -7.73 12.86
C ALA A 362 -16.28 -8.66 12.95
N GLU A 363 -17.36 -8.35 12.21
CA GLU A 363 -18.56 -9.21 12.12
C GLU A 363 -18.22 -10.57 11.51
N PHE A 364 -17.44 -10.59 10.42
CA PHE A 364 -17.03 -11.82 9.76
C PHE A 364 -16.15 -12.70 10.66
N ARG A 365 -15.18 -12.13 11.40
CA ARG A 365 -14.34 -12.86 12.35
C ARG A 365 -15.17 -13.59 13.40
N VAL A 366 -16.26 -12.98 13.90
CA VAL A 366 -17.18 -13.65 14.84
C VAL A 366 -17.85 -14.84 14.18
N VAL A 367 -18.32 -14.70 12.93
CA VAL A 367 -18.97 -15.78 12.19
C VAL A 367 -18.00 -16.92 11.87
N GLU A 368 -16.76 -16.59 11.48
CA GLU A 368 -15.70 -17.53 11.13
C GLU A 368 -15.37 -18.50 12.29
N THR A 369 -15.46 -18.05 13.55
CA THR A 369 -15.24 -18.94 14.71
C THR A 369 -16.19 -20.14 14.78
N ASN A 370 -17.35 -20.07 14.12
CA ASN A 370 -18.29 -21.19 14.04
C ASN A 370 -17.89 -22.27 13.02
N PHE A 371 -16.82 -22.05 12.25
CA PHE A 371 -16.34 -22.95 11.19
C PHE A 371 -14.86 -23.36 11.37
N PRO A 372 -14.47 -23.96 12.52
CA PRO A 372 -13.05 -24.18 12.87
C PRO A 372 -12.32 -25.24 12.03
N ASN A 373 -13.05 -26.14 11.36
CA ASN A 373 -12.46 -27.21 10.55
C ASN A 373 -12.15 -26.78 9.10
N GLY A 374 -12.26 -25.47 8.81
CA GLY A 374 -12.11 -24.93 7.47
C GLY A 374 -13.27 -25.28 6.54
N MET A 375 -13.26 -24.66 5.36
CA MET A 375 -14.26 -24.92 4.33
C MET A 375 -13.93 -26.20 3.57
N GLN A 376 -14.94 -27.07 3.39
CA GLN A 376 -14.77 -28.26 2.55
C GLN A 376 -14.68 -27.84 1.08
N ARG A 377 -13.70 -28.41 0.37
CA ARG A 377 -13.58 -28.30 -1.09
C ARG A 377 -14.74 -29.01 -1.77
N ALA A 378 -15.06 -28.61 -3.00
CA ALA A 378 -16.15 -29.15 -3.82
C ALA A 378 -17.52 -29.13 -3.12
N ARG A 379 -17.73 -28.17 -2.22
CA ARG A 379 -18.98 -27.96 -1.48
C ARG A 379 -19.28 -26.46 -1.40
N GLU A 380 -20.55 -26.12 -1.38
CA GLU A 380 -20.98 -24.74 -1.19
C GLU A 380 -20.62 -24.21 0.20
N LEU A 381 -20.39 -22.90 0.27
CA LEU A 381 -20.16 -22.21 1.54
C LEU A 381 -21.50 -22.03 2.29
N PRO A 382 -21.54 -22.22 3.63
CA PRO A 382 -22.71 -21.90 4.43
C PRO A 382 -23.14 -20.46 4.22
N LYS A 383 -24.45 -20.25 4.04
CA LYS A 383 -25.02 -18.91 3.79
C LYS A 383 -24.58 -17.87 4.81
N ALA A 384 -24.53 -18.21 6.10
CA ALA A 384 -24.11 -17.28 7.15
C ALA A 384 -22.67 -16.77 6.98
N TYR A 385 -21.77 -17.63 6.48
CA TYR A 385 -20.37 -17.27 6.20
C TYR A 385 -20.29 -16.31 5.01
N VAL A 386 -20.96 -16.67 3.90
CA VAL A 386 -21.03 -15.83 2.69
C VAL A 386 -21.63 -14.47 3.02
N ASP A 387 -22.77 -14.47 3.68
CA ASP A 387 -23.51 -13.26 4.04
C ASP A 387 -22.71 -12.30 4.95
N ALA A 388 -21.73 -12.80 5.71
CA ALA A 388 -20.86 -12.00 6.57
C ALA A 388 -19.65 -11.42 5.82
N LEU A 389 -19.07 -12.15 4.87
CA LEU A 389 -17.90 -11.68 4.10
C LEU A 389 -18.28 -10.86 2.87
N LYS A 390 -19.37 -11.23 2.18
CA LYS A 390 -19.82 -10.63 0.92
C LYS A 390 -19.98 -9.11 0.96
N PRO A 391 -20.46 -8.47 2.05
CA PRO A 391 -20.55 -7.00 2.12
C PRO A 391 -19.22 -6.27 1.94
N LEU A 392 -18.07 -6.93 2.13
CA LEU A 392 -16.77 -6.31 1.92
C LEU A 392 -16.49 -6.01 0.44
N TYR A 393 -16.98 -6.84 -0.49
CA TYR A 393 -16.79 -6.67 -1.94
C TYR A 393 -17.32 -5.31 -2.46
N PRO A 394 -18.59 -4.94 -2.24
CA PRO A 394 -19.08 -3.65 -2.70
C PRO A 394 -18.43 -2.46 -1.98
N ILE A 395 -17.99 -2.60 -0.72
CA ILE A 395 -17.26 -1.52 -0.03
C ILE A 395 -15.89 -1.27 -0.69
N LEU A 396 -15.13 -2.33 -0.98
CA LEU A 396 -13.89 -2.20 -1.76
C LEU A 396 -14.15 -1.68 -3.18
N GLY A 397 -15.29 -2.05 -3.78
CA GLY A 397 -15.75 -1.51 -5.06
C GLY A 397 -16.07 -0.01 -5.02
N LEU A 398 -16.69 0.48 -3.94
CA LEU A 398 -16.96 1.91 -3.73
C LEU A 398 -15.67 2.70 -3.51
N LEU A 399 -14.73 2.17 -2.72
CA LEU A 399 -13.40 2.74 -2.54
C LEU A 399 -12.66 2.86 -3.88
N ASP A 400 -12.62 1.79 -4.66
CA ASP A 400 -11.97 1.76 -5.97
C ASP A 400 -12.59 2.76 -6.97
N LYS A 401 -13.92 2.86 -7.01
CA LYS A 401 -14.64 3.87 -7.82
C LYS A 401 -14.30 5.29 -7.37
N HIS A 402 -14.24 5.53 -6.07
CA HIS A 402 -13.87 6.84 -5.51
C HIS A 402 -12.42 7.19 -5.89
N LEU A 403 -11.47 6.27 -5.69
CA LEU A 403 -10.06 6.46 -6.05
C LEU A 403 -9.86 6.70 -7.55
N THR A 404 -10.57 5.97 -8.41
CA THR A 404 -10.56 6.18 -9.86
C THR A 404 -11.02 7.59 -10.24
N LYS A 405 -12.12 8.06 -9.61
CA LYS A 405 -12.64 9.43 -9.83
C LYS A 405 -11.65 10.50 -9.38
N VAL A 406 -11.03 10.32 -8.21
CA VAL A 406 -10.03 11.25 -7.68
C VAL A 406 -8.77 11.24 -8.56
N HIS A 407 -8.31 10.08 -9.03
CA HIS A 407 -7.16 9.92 -9.94
C HIS A 407 -7.33 10.72 -11.21
N HIS A 408 -8.49 10.58 -11.86
CA HIS A 408 -8.81 11.31 -13.08
C HIS A 408 -8.59 12.81 -12.93
N THR A 409 -9.13 13.41 -11.87
CA THR A 409 -9.01 14.86 -11.65
C THR A 409 -7.63 15.29 -11.15
N THR A 410 -7.03 14.50 -10.26
CA THR A 410 -5.75 14.82 -9.62
C THR A 410 -4.62 14.72 -10.63
N MET A 411 -4.50 13.60 -11.34
CA MET A 411 -3.43 13.40 -12.32
C MET A 411 -3.46 14.45 -13.43
N GLY A 412 -4.63 14.69 -14.04
CA GLY A 412 -4.76 15.66 -15.12
C GLY A 412 -4.41 17.08 -14.69
N SER A 413 -4.68 17.45 -13.44
CA SER A 413 -4.44 18.80 -12.94
C SER A 413 -3.04 19.02 -12.39
N SER A 414 -2.26 17.96 -12.17
CA SER A 414 -0.89 18.06 -11.68
C SER A 414 0.01 18.83 -12.65
N ALA A 415 0.68 19.88 -12.15
CA ALA A 415 1.56 20.71 -12.96
C ALA A 415 2.67 19.92 -13.68
N ALA A 416 3.16 18.85 -13.06
CA ALA A 416 4.23 18.00 -13.61
C ALA A 416 3.75 16.97 -14.66
N LEU A 417 2.44 16.75 -14.76
CA LEU A 417 1.83 15.70 -15.60
C LEU A 417 0.86 16.27 -16.65
N ARG A 418 0.35 17.49 -16.48
CA ARG A 418 -0.67 18.10 -17.36
C ARG A 418 -0.22 18.44 -18.77
N LYS A 419 1.02 18.14 -19.18
CA LYS A 419 1.55 18.49 -20.51
C LYS A 419 0.74 17.87 -21.67
N GLY A 420 0.19 16.68 -21.46
CA GLY A 420 -0.64 15.97 -22.43
C GLY A 420 -2.15 16.14 -22.19
N LEU A 421 -2.57 17.01 -21.27
CA LEU A 421 -3.98 17.21 -21.00
C LEU A 421 -4.55 18.33 -21.86
N THR A 422 -5.60 18.00 -22.62
CA THR A 422 -6.51 18.96 -23.22
C THR A 422 -7.81 18.99 -22.41
N LEU A 423 -8.12 20.14 -21.80
CA LEU A 423 -9.31 20.35 -20.99
C LEU A 423 -10.38 21.15 -21.76
N ARG A 424 -11.58 20.61 -21.89
CA ARG A 424 -12.73 21.31 -22.49
C ARG A 424 -13.81 21.54 -21.45
N CYS A 425 -14.24 22.79 -21.32
CA CYS A 425 -15.33 23.16 -20.43
C CYS A 425 -16.64 23.16 -21.23
N ASN A 426 -17.59 22.32 -20.81
CA ASN A 426 -18.83 22.10 -21.55
C ASN A 426 -20.00 22.93 -21.02
N ASP A 427 -19.81 23.64 -19.92
CA ASP A 427 -20.83 24.47 -19.31
C ASP A 427 -20.26 25.76 -18.68
N PRO A 428 -21.07 26.84 -18.58
CA PRO A 428 -20.63 28.10 -17.95
C PRO A 428 -20.37 27.99 -16.45
N ALA A 429 -20.90 26.97 -15.76
CA ALA A 429 -20.69 26.75 -14.34
C ALA A 429 -19.42 25.93 -14.05
N PHE A 430 -18.64 25.60 -15.10
CA PHE A 430 -17.43 24.78 -15.00
C PHE A 430 -17.70 23.46 -14.26
N ALA A 431 -18.91 22.92 -14.29
CA ALA A 431 -19.24 21.69 -13.57
C ALA A 431 -18.96 20.45 -14.42
N LYS A 432 -18.97 20.59 -15.74
CA LYS A 432 -18.76 19.53 -16.73
C LYS A 432 -17.52 19.85 -17.54
N HIS A 433 -16.51 19.01 -17.37
CA HIS A 433 -15.29 19.09 -18.14
C HIS A 433 -14.99 17.77 -18.81
N ASP A 434 -14.57 17.83 -20.06
CA ASP A 434 -13.94 16.70 -20.72
C ASP A 434 -12.43 16.85 -20.56
N MET A 435 -11.82 15.86 -19.91
CA MET A 435 -10.37 15.73 -19.83
C MET A 435 -9.93 14.75 -20.90
N ILE A 436 -9.22 15.26 -21.90
CA ILE A 436 -8.68 14.45 -23.00
C ILE A 436 -7.19 14.29 -22.72
N PHE A 437 -6.77 13.06 -22.46
CA PHE A 437 -5.38 12.70 -22.21
C PHE A 437 -4.72 12.29 -23.52
N GLU A 438 -3.97 13.20 -24.13
CA GLU A 438 -3.23 12.96 -25.36
C GLU A 438 -1.97 12.15 -25.06
N SER A 439 -1.58 11.29 -26.00
CA SER A 439 -0.36 10.50 -25.88
C SER A 439 0.87 11.41 -25.92
N LEU A 440 1.79 11.20 -24.98
CA LEU A 440 3.10 11.85 -24.95
C LEU A 440 4.17 10.79 -25.27
N PRO A 441 4.64 10.70 -26.52
CA PRO A 441 5.65 9.71 -26.90
C PRO A 441 6.92 9.83 -26.05
N GLY A 442 7.36 8.72 -25.46
CA GLY A 442 8.57 8.66 -24.63
C GLY A 442 8.37 9.02 -23.15
N ASP A 443 7.16 9.42 -22.73
CA ASP A 443 6.84 9.66 -21.31
C ASP A 443 6.10 8.45 -20.70
N GLU A 444 6.87 7.43 -20.31
CA GLU A 444 6.32 6.18 -19.77
C GLU A 444 5.53 6.39 -18.48
N LEU A 445 6.01 7.28 -17.58
CA LEU A 445 5.30 7.60 -16.33
C LEU A 445 3.89 8.11 -16.64
N TYR A 446 3.79 9.13 -17.51
CA TYR A 446 2.50 9.69 -17.90
C TYR A 446 1.62 8.63 -18.57
N TRP A 447 2.18 7.81 -19.48
CA TRP A 447 1.44 6.77 -20.17
C TRP A 447 0.81 5.75 -19.21
N TYR A 448 1.57 5.17 -18.27
CA TYR A 448 1.03 4.23 -17.29
C TYR A 448 -0.01 4.87 -16.37
N MET A 449 0.17 6.14 -15.99
CA MET A 449 -0.84 6.86 -15.23
C MET A 449 -2.14 7.09 -16.02
N THR A 450 -2.06 7.26 -17.35
CA THR A 450 -3.25 7.37 -18.22
C THR A 450 -3.92 6.03 -18.48
N ILE A 451 -3.17 4.92 -18.45
CA ILE A 451 -3.76 3.56 -18.54
C ILE A 451 -4.74 3.32 -17.38
N LEU A 452 -4.41 3.78 -16.17
CA LEU A 452 -5.28 3.67 -15.00
C LEU A 452 -6.62 4.41 -15.15
N LEU A 453 -6.78 5.28 -16.16
CA LEU A 453 -8.03 5.97 -16.47
C LEU A 453 -8.92 5.20 -17.45
N GLN A 454 -8.41 4.12 -18.04
CA GLN A 454 -9.06 3.40 -19.12
C GLN A 454 -9.43 1.99 -18.66
N GLU A 455 -10.71 1.76 -18.35
CA GLU A 455 -11.21 0.48 -17.81
C GLU A 455 -10.78 -0.73 -18.65
N GLN A 456 -10.90 -0.63 -19.99
CA GLN A 456 -10.48 -1.69 -20.90
C GLN A 456 -8.97 -1.99 -20.82
N GLN A 457 -8.15 -0.96 -20.63
CA GLN A 457 -6.71 -1.13 -20.46
C GLN A 457 -6.38 -1.69 -19.08
N THR A 458 -7.06 -1.24 -18.02
CA THR A 458 -6.84 -1.81 -16.68
C THR A 458 -7.23 -3.29 -16.61
N HIS A 459 -8.23 -3.72 -17.38
CA HIS A 459 -8.56 -5.15 -17.53
C HIS A 459 -7.46 -5.93 -18.27
N LEU A 460 -6.93 -5.38 -19.37
CA LEU A 460 -5.82 -6.00 -20.11
C LEU A 460 -4.57 -6.10 -19.24
N TRP A 461 -4.12 -4.99 -18.68
CA TRP A 461 -2.84 -4.88 -17.98
C TRP A 461 -2.86 -5.47 -16.57
N GLN A 462 -4.02 -5.46 -15.91
CA GLN A 462 -4.17 -5.64 -14.47
C GLN A 462 -3.50 -4.50 -13.67
N VAL A 463 -4.19 -3.97 -12.66
CA VAL A 463 -3.69 -2.84 -11.84
C VAL A 463 -2.35 -3.16 -11.18
N ALA A 464 -2.19 -4.39 -10.68
CA ALA A 464 -0.96 -4.86 -10.05
C ALA A 464 0.28 -4.72 -10.96
N ARG A 465 0.14 -5.02 -12.26
CA ARG A 465 1.23 -4.91 -13.24
C ARG A 465 1.53 -3.45 -13.58
N ILE A 466 0.51 -2.61 -13.70
CA ILE A 466 0.70 -1.17 -13.91
C ILE A 466 1.50 -0.58 -12.73
N PHE A 467 1.17 -1.00 -11.52
CA PHE A 467 1.83 -0.52 -10.30
C PHE A 467 3.28 -0.98 -10.23
N ASP A 468 3.58 -2.20 -10.66
CA ASP A 468 4.95 -2.71 -10.82
C ASP A 468 5.78 -1.84 -11.79
N GLN A 469 5.21 -1.49 -12.94
CA GLN A 469 5.89 -0.59 -13.89
C GLN A 469 6.07 0.83 -13.35
N LEU A 470 5.07 1.36 -12.65
CA LEU A 470 5.17 2.65 -11.96
C LEU A 470 6.25 2.62 -10.87
N ASP A 471 6.40 1.53 -10.10
CA ASP A 471 7.52 1.38 -9.14
C ASP A 471 8.87 1.44 -9.86
N ARG A 472 9.04 0.66 -10.93
CA ARG A 472 10.29 0.63 -11.71
C ARG A 472 10.65 2.01 -12.26
N ILE A 473 9.71 2.71 -12.87
CA ILE A 473 9.93 4.06 -13.45
C ILE A 473 10.28 5.07 -12.36
N THR A 474 9.64 4.97 -11.18
CA THR A 474 9.84 5.92 -10.08
C THR A 474 11.09 5.66 -9.24
N GLN A 475 11.88 4.64 -9.58
CA GLN A 475 13.27 4.52 -9.10
C GLN A 475 14.17 5.63 -9.68
N ASP A 476 13.83 6.18 -10.86
CA ASP A 476 14.51 7.37 -11.39
C ASP A 476 14.08 8.63 -10.61
N PRO A 477 15.03 9.38 -10.01
CA PRO A 477 14.71 10.61 -9.27
C PRO A 477 13.93 11.66 -10.07
N VAL A 478 14.15 11.74 -11.39
CA VAL A 478 13.44 12.72 -12.23
C VAL A 478 11.97 12.36 -12.39
N ALA A 479 11.67 11.08 -12.66
CA ALA A 479 10.30 10.57 -12.67
C ALA A 479 9.66 10.69 -11.28
N HIS A 480 10.41 10.37 -10.23
CA HIS A 480 9.97 10.43 -8.83
C HIS A 480 9.46 11.82 -8.44
N GLN A 481 10.21 12.88 -8.78
CA GLN A 481 9.85 14.27 -8.46
C GLN A 481 8.54 14.75 -9.12
N ARG A 482 8.03 14.06 -10.14
CA ARG A 482 6.77 14.40 -10.82
C ARG A 482 5.54 13.92 -10.03
N ILE A 483 5.72 13.07 -9.04
CA ILE A 483 4.65 12.55 -8.19
C ILE A 483 4.46 13.51 -7.01
N SER A 484 3.31 14.20 -7.00
CA SER A 484 2.93 15.05 -5.88
C SER A 484 2.56 14.19 -4.65
N PRO A 485 2.65 14.74 -3.42
CA PRO A 485 2.21 14.02 -2.22
C PRO A 485 0.76 13.52 -2.30
N LEU A 486 -0.13 14.27 -2.96
CA LEU A 486 -1.53 13.89 -3.15
C LEU A 486 -1.67 12.66 -4.07
N ILE A 487 -0.96 12.65 -5.22
CA ILE A 487 -0.93 11.48 -6.12
C ILE A 487 -0.32 10.28 -5.39
N ALA A 488 0.74 10.50 -4.62
CA ALA A 488 1.38 9.43 -3.88
C ALA A 488 0.43 8.78 -2.85
N SER A 489 -0.30 9.61 -2.09
CA SER A 489 -1.32 9.17 -1.13
C SER A 489 -2.49 8.44 -1.81
N LEU A 490 -2.83 8.83 -3.04
CA LEU A 490 -3.87 8.20 -3.82
C LEU A 490 -3.48 6.79 -4.27
N PHE A 491 -2.31 6.65 -4.92
CA PHE A 491 -1.81 5.34 -5.39
C PHE A 491 -1.56 4.39 -4.23
N SER A 492 -1.11 4.92 -3.11
CA SER A 492 -1.00 4.22 -1.84
C SER A 492 -2.29 3.51 -1.44
N GLN A 493 -3.39 4.25 -1.35
CA GLN A 493 -4.70 3.70 -1.00
C GLN A 493 -5.22 2.73 -2.06
N TRP A 494 -5.00 3.04 -3.34
CA TRP A 494 -5.43 2.18 -4.44
C TRP A 494 -4.70 0.85 -4.47
N GLY A 495 -3.41 0.83 -4.15
CA GLY A 495 -2.62 -0.41 -4.03
C GLY A 495 -3.19 -1.30 -2.93
N VAL A 496 -3.49 -0.73 -1.76
CA VAL A 496 -4.11 -1.47 -0.66
C VAL A 496 -5.48 -2.04 -1.02
N VAL A 497 -6.34 -1.25 -1.68
CA VAL A 497 -7.66 -1.72 -2.12
C VAL A 497 -7.51 -2.86 -3.14
N ASN A 498 -6.60 -2.74 -4.09
CA ASN A 498 -6.33 -3.78 -5.08
C ASN A 498 -5.79 -5.06 -4.42
N ASP A 499 -4.89 -4.94 -3.44
CA ASP A 499 -4.36 -6.08 -2.70
C ASP A 499 -5.46 -6.78 -1.89
N CYS A 500 -6.34 -6.02 -1.22
CA CYS A 500 -7.49 -6.59 -0.51
C CYS A 500 -8.43 -7.34 -1.46
N LYS A 501 -8.70 -6.79 -2.65
CA LYS A 501 -9.49 -7.47 -3.70
C LYS A 501 -8.82 -8.77 -4.14
N SER A 502 -7.51 -8.76 -4.42
CA SER A 502 -6.76 -9.98 -4.77
C SER A 502 -6.85 -11.05 -3.68
N ILE A 503 -6.69 -10.66 -2.40
CA ILE A 503 -6.75 -11.62 -1.29
C ILE A 503 -8.15 -12.24 -1.17
N LEU A 504 -9.21 -11.44 -1.36
CA LEU A 504 -10.59 -11.95 -1.41
C LEU A 504 -10.83 -12.88 -2.58
N GLU A 505 -10.27 -12.57 -3.75
CA GLU A 505 -10.35 -13.42 -4.94
C GLU A 505 -9.64 -14.77 -4.76
N TRP A 506 -8.76 -14.92 -3.76
CA TRP A 506 -8.14 -16.19 -3.39
C TRP A 506 -8.97 -17.05 -2.45
N HIS A 507 -10.13 -16.57 -2.00
CA HIS A 507 -11.01 -17.39 -1.17
C HIS A 507 -11.49 -18.62 -1.95
N ARG A 508 -11.35 -19.80 -1.36
CA ARG A 508 -11.78 -21.08 -1.96
C ARG A 508 -12.59 -21.89 -0.94
N PRO A 509 -13.80 -22.36 -1.27
CA PRO A 509 -14.59 -22.09 -2.49
C PRO A 509 -14.83 -20.61 -2.77
N ALA A 510 -15.03 -20.22 -4.04
CA ALA A 510 -15.29 -18.82 -4.36
C ALA A 510 -16.65 -18.35 -3.81
N ILE A 511 -16.76 -17.03 -3.60
CA ILE A 511 -18.01 -16.40 -3.19
C ILE A 511 -18.65 -15.78 -4.44
N GLU A 512 -19.73 -16.39 -4.92
CA GLU A 512 -20.46 -15.95 -6.11
C GLU A 512 -21.12 -14.60 -5.98
N ASP A 513 -21.33 -13.97 -7.14
CA ASP A 513 -22.05 -12.71 -7.30
C ASP A 513 -23.42 -12.95 -7.93
N ASP A 514 -24.35 -13.49 -7.13
CA ASP A 514 -25.74 -13.74 -7.53
C ASP A 514 -26.67 -12.57 -7.15
N GLU A 515 -27.73 -12.34 -7.92
CA GLU A 515 -28.72 -11.27 -7.74
C GLU A 515 -29.44 -11.36 -6.38
N ASP A 516 -29.81 -12.56 -5.93
CA ASP A 516 -30.44 -12.78 -4.62
C ASP A 516 -29.48 -12.43 -3.46
N LEU A 517 -28.18 -12.69 -3.65
CA LEU A 517 -27.14 -12.29 -2.70
C LEU A 517 -26.92 -10.78 -2.71
N GLN A 518 -27.04 -10.13 -3.87
CA GLN A 518 -26.92 -8.66 -4.00
C GLN A 518 -28.01 -7.93 -3.21
N GLU A 519 -29.27 -8.38 -3.26
CA GLU A 519 -30.33 -7.78 -2.45
C GLU A 519 -30.06 -7.93 -0.95
N GLY A 520 -29.66 -9.12 -0.51
CA GLY A 520 -29.27 -9.37 0.89
C GLY A 520 -28.08 -8.52 1.35
N VAL A 521 -27.10 -8.32 0.47
CA VAL A 521 -25.95 -7.43 0.73
C VAL A 521 -26.40 -5.98 0.86
N GLN A 522 -27.27 -5.48 -0.02
CA GLN A 522 -27.80 -4.12 0.09
C GLN A 522 -28.58 -3.90 1.40
N GLN A 523 -29.43 -4.86 1.78
CA GLN A 523 -30.15 -4.81 3.04
C GLN A 523 -29.19 -4.78 4.26
N ARG A 524 -28.11 -5.56 4.22
CA ARG A 524 -27.07 -5.55 5.26
C ARG A 524 -26.30 -4.25 5.30
N LEU A 525 -26.00 -3.67 4.13
CA LEU A 525 -25.34 -2.37 4.02
C LEU A 525 -26.24 -1.21 4.49
N GLN A 526 -27.56 -1.39 4.54
CA GLN A 526 -28.52 -0.37 4.93
C GLN A 526 -28.25 0.20 6.34
N LYS A 527 -27.74 -0.61 7.27
CA LYS A 527 -27.38 -0.13 8.61
C LYS A 527 -26.21 0.87 8.60
N TRP A 528 -25.35 0.80 7.59
CA TRP A 528 -24.25 1.73 7.36
C TRP A 528 -24.59 2.83 6.34
N HIS A 529 -25.80 2.82 5.77
CA HIS A 529 -26.25 3.84 4.83
C HIS A 529 -26.08 5.28 5.35
N PRO A 530 -26.35 5.61 6.64
CA PRO A 530 -26.10 6.95 7.16
C PRO A 530 -24.63 7.40 7.09
N LEU A 531 -23.68 6.46 7.08
CA LEU A 531 -22.25 6.74 6.92
C LEU A 531 -21.82 6.82 5.45
N LEU A 532 -22.47 6.06 4.56
CA LEU A 532 -22.05 5.88 3.17
C LEU A 532 -22.76 6.82 2.18
N ALA A 533 -24.03 7.18 2.42
CA ALA A 533 -24.85 7.97 1.50
C ALA A 533 -24.40 9.43 1.39
N SER A 534 -23.77 9.93 2.44
CA SER A 534 -23.29 11.30 2.64
C SER A 534 -22.03 11.68 1.86
N VAL A 535 -21.36 10.69 1.30
CA VAL A 535 -20.04 10.80 0.67
C VAL A 535 -20.11 11.28 -0.79
N VAL A 536 -21.30 11.27 -1.41
CA VAL A 536 -21.43 11.35 -2.88
C VAL A 536 -21.88 12.72 -3.42
N SER A 537 -22.26 13.69 -2.57
CA SER A 537 -22.93 14.92 -3.04
C SER A 537 -22.62 16.20 -2.25
N THR A 538 -21.38 16.34 -1.77
CA THR A 538 -21.05 17.37 -0.79
C THR A 538 -20.62 18.70 -1.42
N ASN A 539 -21.38 19.78 -1.18
CA ASN A 539 -21.08 21.13 -1.68
C ASN A 539 -20.77 22.08 -0.51
N PHE A 540 -19.50 22.41 -0.33
CA PHE A 540 -19.02 23.34 0.70
C PHE A 540 -18.67 24.71 0.13
N ALA A 541 -19.37 25.17 -0.92
CA ALA A 541 -19.00 26.38 -1.64
C ALA A 541 -18.87 27.64 -0.78
N THR A 542 -19.52 27.70 0.38
CA THR A 542 -19.46 28.84 1.29
C THR A 542 -18.23 28.88 2.20
N LEU A 543 -17.36 27.86 2.24
CA LEU A 543 -16.20 27.85 3.15
C LEU A 543 -14.96 28.60 2.62
N ALA A 544 -14.86 28.82 1.32
CA ALA A 544 -13.64 29.38 0.70
C ALA A 544 -13.19 30.70 1.33
N HIS A 545 -14.13 31.61 1.62
CA HIS A 545 -13.82 32.92 2.19
C HIS A 545 -13.27 32.86 3.63
N LYS A 546 -13.43 31.71 4.32
CA LYS A 546 -12.84 31.46 5.65
C LYS A 546 -11.50 30.73 5.57
N ALA A 547 -11.28 30.00 4.48
CA ALA A 547 -10.02 29.31 4.23
C ALA A 547 -8.96 30.22 3.59
N PHE A 548 -9.37 31.15 2.73
CA PHE A 548 -8.47 32.00 1.96
C PHE A 548 -8.40 33.45 2.49
N PRO A 549 -7.22 34.10 2.49
CA PRO A 549 -5.94 33.56 2.02
C PRO A 549 -5.35 32.53 2.99
N LEU A 550 -4.73 31.47 2.46
CA LEU A 550 -4.15 30.39 3.27
C LEU A 550 -3.04 30.87 4.22
N SER A 551 -2.43 32.02 3.93
CA SER A 551 -1.48 32.68 4.83
C SER A 551 -2.08 33.05 6.19
N GLY A 552 -3.41 33.11 6.31
CA GLY A 552 -4.13 33.28 7.58
C GLY A 552 -3.96 32.11 8.54
N PHE A 553 -3.51 30.95 8.06
CA PHE A 553 -3.23 29.77 8.89
C PHE A 553 -1.73 29.56 9.16
N THR A 554 -0.88 30.50 8.75
CA THR A 554 0.57 30.40 8.92
C THR A 554 1.02 31.21 10.13
N TYR A 555 1.61 30.54 11.12
CA TYR A 555 2.15 31.24 12.29
C TYR A 555 3.30 32.20 11.91
N PRO A 556 3.34 33.41 12.49
CA PRO A 556 4.35 34.42 12.20
C PRO A 556 5.76 33.96 12.63
N LYS A 557 6.75 34.26 11.78
CA LYS A 557 8.17 34.16 12.12
C LYS A 557 8.62 35.42 12.88
N GLY A 558 9.65 35.30 13.73
CA GLY A 558 10.28 36.44 14.40
C GLY A 558 10.14 36.46 15.93
N PRO A 559 10.72 37.48 16.60
CA PRO A 559 10.89 37.50 18.06
C PRO A 559 9.55 37.47 18.79
N ARG A 560 9.51 36.74 19.92
CA ARG A 560 8.32 36.57 20.78
C ARG A 560 8.02 37.86 21.55
N ASN A 561 7.48 38.83 20.85
CA ASN A 561 6.96 40.06 21.42
C ASN A 561 5.41 40.00 21.48
N PRO A 562 4.75 40.94 22.17
CA PRO A 562 3.29 40.96 22.22
C PRO A 562 2.63 40.99 20.82
N ALA A 563 3.24 41.66 19.84
CA ALA A 563 2.74 41.69 18.46
C ALA A 563 2.81 40.32 17.75
N TRP A 564 3.81 39.50 18.06
CA TRP A 564 3.91 38.11 17.61
C TRP A 564 2.80 37.26 18.23
N ALA A 565 2.57 37.40 19.55
CA ALA A 565 1.50 36.68 20.24
C ALA A 565 0.12 37.00 19.67
N THR A 566 -0.18 38.28 19.44
CA THR A 566 -1.45 38.71 18.81
C THR A 566 -1.63 38.10 17.42
N LYS A 567 -0.55 38.02 16.63
CA LYS A 567 -0.61 37.37 15.30
C LYS A 567 -0.81 35.87 15.39
N CYS A 568 -0.26 35.18 16.39
CA CYS A 568 -0.55 33.76 16.62
C CYS A 568 -2.00 33.53 17.07
N GLN A 569 -2.53 34.39 17.95
CA GLN A 569 -3.94 34.33 18.36
C GLN A 569 -4.88 34.52 17.16
N ALA A 570 -4.57 35.44 16.25
CA ALA A 570 -5.34 35.65 15.03
C ALA A 570 -5.37 34.40 14.12
N VAL A 571 -4.28 33.62 14.08
CA VAL A 571 -4.23 32.33 13.36
C VAL A 571 -5.18 31.32 14.00
N ASP A 572 -5.15 31.19 15.33
CA ASP A 572 -6.04 30.28 16.07
C ASP A 572 -7.51 30.68 15.92
N GLU A 573 -7.82 31.97 15.97
CA GLU A 573 -9.18 32.51 15.75
C GLU A 573 -9.67 32.23 14.33
N ALA A 574 -8.84 32.44 13.31
CA ALA A 574 -9.19 32.13 11.92
C ALA A 574 -9.44 30.64 11.72
N PHE A 575 -8.59 29.78 12.31
CA PHE A 575 -8.72 28.34 12.27
C PHE A 575 -10.01 27.85 12.96
N ALA A 576 -10.31 28.37 14.15
CA ALA A 576 -11.55 28.06 14.86
C ALA A 576 -12.79 28.54 14.09
N ALA A 577 -12.73 29.73 13.47
CA ALA A 577 -13.82 30.26 12.66
C ALA A 577 -14.08 29.43 11.39
N PHE A 578 -13.03 28.89 10.77
CA PHE A 578 -13.15 27.94 9.66
C PHE A 578 -13.87 26.67 10.10
N TRP A 579 -13.40 26.00 11.16
CA TRP A 579 -13.98 24.73 11.61
C TRP A 579 -15.40 24.88 12.15
N THR A 580 -15.70 25.97 12.85
CA THR A 580 -17.08 26.28 13.28
C THR A 580 -18.04 26.32 12.08
N ALA A 581 -17.61 26.92 10.96
CA ALA A 581 -18.42 26.97 9.76
C ALA A 581 -18.45 25.63 9.00
N ALA A 582 -17.32 24.92 8.98
CA ALA A 582 -17.21 23.61 8.35
C ALA A 582 -18.12 22.59 9.04
N ASP A 583 -18.14 22.55 10.37
CA ASP A 583 -18.92 21.61 11.17
C ASP A 583 -20.44 21.78 10.91
N ILE A 584 -20.92 23.02 10.80
CA ILE A 584 -22.32 23.30 10.43
C ILE A 584 -22.67 22.68 9.06
N LEU A 585 -21.77 22.79 8.09
CA LEU A 585 -22.00 22.25 6.75
C LEU A 585 -21.81 20.74 6.73
N LEU A 586 -20.84 20.20 7.46
CA LEU A 586 -20.60 18.76 7.57
C LEU A 586 -21.82 18.06 8.15
N VAL A 587 -22.42 18.57 9.23
CA VAL A 587 -23.67 18.00 9.76
C VAL A 587 -24.79 18.05 8.72
N LYS A 588 -24.91 19.16 7.98
CA LYS A 588 -25.96 19.34 6.97
C LYS A 588 -25.78 18.42 5.76
N THR A 589 -24.55 18.20 5.32
CA THR A 589 -24.27 17.55 4.03
C THR A 589 -23.78 16.11 4.19
N CYS A 590 -22.97 15.85 5.22
CA CYS A 590 -22.48 14.51 5.53
C CYS A 590 -23.37 13.72 6.51
N GLY A 591 -24.43 14.32 7.05
CA GLY A 591 -25.30 13.68 8.04
C GLY A 591 -24.70 13.68 9.44
N LYS A 592 -25.55 13.40 10.44
CA LYS A 592 -25.18 13.49 11.86
C LYS A 592 -24.26 12.34 12.28
N GLU A 593 -24.48 11.17 11.72
CA GLU A 593 -23.80 9.93 12.07
C GLU A 593 -22.34 9.97 11.63
N LEU A 594 -22.07 10.37 10.38
CA LEU A 594 -20.69 10.48 9.89
C LEU A 594 -19.94 11.64 10.57
N PHE A 595 -20.63 12.76 10.84
CA PHE A 595 -20.04 13.85 11.61
C PHE A 595 -19.68 13.38 13.04
N ALA A 596 -20.60 12.70 13.72
CA ALA A 596 -20.38 12.17 15.06
C ALA A 596 -19.22 11.16 15.12
N LEU A 597 -19.08 10.30 14.09
CA LEU A 597 -17.94 9.42 13.96
C LEU A 597 -16.62 10.23 13.88
N GLY A 598 -16.56 11.24 13.02
CA GLY A 598 -15.39 12.11 12.90
C GLY A 598 -15.04 12.81 14.23
N GLU A 599 -16.03 13.34 14.93
CA GLU A 599 -15.85 13.95 16.25
C GLU A 599 -15.36 12.96 17.29
N GLN A 600 -15.95 11.77 17.36
CA GLN A 600 -15.55 10.71 18.28
C GLN A 600 -14.08 10.32 18.08
N GLU A 601 -13.70 10.02 16.83
CA GLU A 601 -12.35 9.56 16.51
C GLU A 601 -11.29 10.67 16.69
N THR A 602 -11.69 11.93 16.50
CA THR A 602 -10.78 13.08 16.66
C THR A 602 -10.83 13.74 18.04
N ALA A 603 -11.72 13.32 18.95
CA ALA A 603 -11.83 13.89 20.29
C ALA A 603 -10.51 13.87 21.07
N SER A 604 -9.74 12.78 20.92
CA SER A 604 -8.41 12.62 21.54
C SER A 604 -7.32 13.53 20.99
N PHE A 605 -7.58 14.22 19.88
CA PHE A 605 -6.64 15.15 19.24
C PHE A 605 -6.79 16.57 19.81
N ALA A 606 -7.90 16.89 20.48
CA ALA A 606 -8.14 18.21 21.04
C ALA A 606 -6.97 18.64 21.94
N VAL A 607 -6.36 19.78 21.62
CA VAL A 607 -5.25 20.37 22.38
C VAL A 607 -5.78 21.57 23.15
N ALA A 608 -5.31 21.75 24.39
CA ALA A 608 -5.59 22.95 25.15
C ALA A 608 -5.13 24.20 24.35
N PRO A 609 -5.92 25.29 24.36
CA PRO A 609 -5.53 26.54 23.70
C PRO A 609 -4.13 26.98 24.15
N THR A 610 -3.29 27.38 23.20
CA THR A 610 -1.94 27.84 23.53
C THR A 610 -2.01 29.26 24.09
N ASP A 611 -1.44 29.48 25.28
CA ASP A 611 -1.29 30.83 25.83
C ASP A 611 -0.10 31.55 25.17
N TRP A 612 -0.37 32.15 24.01
CA TRP A 612 0.61 32.93 23.26
C TRP A 612 1.13 34.14 24.03
N VAL A 613 0.32 34.71 24.93
CA VAL A 613 0.69 35.89 25.73
C VAL A 613 1.71 35.50 26.80
N ALA A 614 1.49 34.38 27.51
CA ALA A 614 2.47 33.83 28.44
C ALA A 614 3.79 33.46 27.74
N LEU A 615 3.73 32.97 26.49
CA LEU A 615 4.92 32.66 25.70
C LEU A 615 5.68 33.90 25.21
N ALA A 616 5.01 35.04 25.06
CA ALA A 616 5.60 36.33 24.72
C ALA A 616 6.01 37.15 25.96
N ALA A 617 5.63 36.71 27.15
CA ALA A 617 6.07 37.34 28.38
C ALA A 617 7.60 37.19 28.51
N PRO A 618 8.32 38.26 28.90
CA PRO A 618 9.76 38.15 29.13
C PRO A 618 10.01 37.15 30.25
N LYS A 619 10.67 36.03 29.95
CA LYS A 619 11.17 35.13 30.98
C LYS A 619 12.18 35.91 31.82
N ALA A 620 11.88 36.12 33.09
CA ALA A 620 12.86 36.63 34.04
C ALA A 620 14.09 35.72 33.97
N VAL A 621 15.22 36.27 33.55
CA VAL A 621 16.50 35.54 33.51
C VAL A 621 16.91 35.30 34.95
N VAL A 622 16.46 34.19 35.54
CA VAL A 622 17.11 33.64 36.73
C VAL A 622 18.42 33.06 36.21
N ARG A 623 19.49 33.86 36.27
CA ARG A 623 20.85 33.37 36.01
C ARG A 623 21.13 32.22 36.97
N PRO A 624 21.32 30.97 36.52
CA PRO A 624 21.93 29.97 37.36
C PRO A 624 23.34 30.47 37.71
N LYS A 625 23.75 30.32 38.97
CA LYS A 625 25.15 30.50 39.34
C LYS A 625 26.00 29.56 38.45
N PRO A 626 27.11 30.01 37.86
CA PRO A 626 27.92 29.18 37.00
C PRO A 626 28.57 28.07 37.83
N THR A 627 28.19 26.82 37.56
CA THR A 627 29.00 25.64 37.89
C THR A 627 29.91 25.38 36.70
N PRO A 628 31.24 25.23 36.89
CA PRO A 628 32.17 25.11 35.77
C PRO A 628 32.21 23.66 35.27
N ALA A 629 31.47 23.33 34.22
CA ALA A 629 31.80 22.23 33.29
C ALA A 629 30.87 22.24 32.06
N ALA A 630 31.48 21.96 30.90
CA ALA A 630 30.85 21.66 29.60
C ALA A 630 30.32 22.85 28.77
N LEU A 631 31.23 23.73 28.34
CA LEU A 631 31.10 24.37 27.02
C LEU A 631 31.78 23.45 26.00
N LEU A 632 30.99 22.75 25.18
CA LEU A 632 31.49 22.19 23.92
C LEU A 632 31.56 23.32 22.87
N PRO A 633 32.61 23.40 22.05
CA PRO A 633 32.80 24.49 21.09
C PRO A 633 31.85 24.34 19.89
N PHE A 634 31.09 25.40 19.63
CA PHE A 634 30.33 25.57 18.38
C PHE A 634 31.32 25.86 17.24
N GLY A 635 31.48 24.90 16.33
CA GLY A 635 32.16 25.10 15.05
C GLY A 635 31.20 25.68 14.02
N GLY A 636 31.28 26.99 13.80
CA GLY A 636 30.77 27.67 12.61
C GLY A 636 31.97 28.30 11.91
N ALA A 637 32.23 27.89 10.67
CA ALA A 637 33.26 28.49 9.83
C ALA A 637 32.80 29.88 9.40
N GLU A 638 33.47 30.94 9.88
CA GLU A 638 33.40 32.26 9.24
C GLU A 638 34.79 32.88 9.13
N GLN A 639 34.98 33.53 7.99
CA GLN A 639 36.23 34.04 7.48
C GLN A 639 36.72 35.25 8.28
N SER A 640 38.05 35.28 8.43
CA SER A 640 38.90 36.39 8.86
C SER A 640 38.43 37.78 8.39
N SER A 641 38.44 38.75 9.31
CA SER A 641 39.18 40.01 9.14
C SER A 641 39.38 40.72 10.49
N ALA A 642 40.62 41.15 10.72
CA ALA A 642 41.12 41.83 11.91
C ALA A 642 40.73 43.32 11.96
N GLU A 643 40.61 43.90 13.16
CA GLU A 643 41.58 44.87 13.71
C GLU A 643 41.12 45.53 15.04
N LYS A 644 42.08 45.54 15.98
CA LYS A 644 42.48 46.61 16.94
C LYS A 644 41.54 47.09 18.07
N SER A 645 41.78 46.50 19.24
CA SER A 645 42.26 47.12 20.51
C SER A 645 41.90 48.58 20.88
N GLN A 646 41.36 48.77 22.10
CA GLN A 646 42.00 49.59 23.16
C GLN A 646 41.31 49.49 24.55
N ASP A 647 42.12 49.10 25.52
CA ASP A 647 42.25 49.45 26.95
C ASP A 647 41.07 49.75 27.92
N ALA A 648 41.22 49.15 29.11
CA ALA A 648 40.50 49.35 30.38
C ALA A 648 40.91 50.68 31.10
N PRO A 649 40.27 51.12 32.22
CA PRO A 649 40.40 50.48 33.56
C PRO A 649 39.10 50.49 34.42
N VAL A 650 38.78 49.42 35.16
CA VAL A 650 39.07 49.15 36.60
C VAL A 650 38.71 50.27 37.59
N VAL A 651 37.65 50.06 38.41
CA VAL A 651 37.59 50.43 39.84
C VAL A 651 36.67 49.43 40.61
N ASN A 652 37.23 48.79 41.65
CA ASN A 652 36.58 47.87 42.61
C ASN A 652 35.98 48.64 43.83
N PRO A 653 35.48 47.99 44.92
CA PRO A 653 34.05 47.86 45.23
C PRO A 653 33.72 48.46 46.62
N LYS A 654 32.46 48.37 47.08
CA LYS A 654 32.20 48.26 48.54
C LYS A 654 30.84 47.63 48.88
N PRO A 655 30.77 46.82 49.96
CA PRO A 655 29.68 45.87 50.21
C PRO A 655 28.76 46.31 51.36
N LYS A 656 27.77 45.44 51.67
CA LYS A 656 26.89 45.32 52.86
C LYS A 656 25.41 45.65 52.52
N THR A 657 24.37 44.94 52.98
CA THR A 657 24.19 43.81 53.92
C THR A 657 22.71 43.40 53.88
N ARG A 658 22.41 42.10 54.06
CA ARG A 658 21.30 41.52 54.88
C ARG A 658 19.84 41.87 54.46
N GLY A 659 18.87 40.96 54.38
CA GLY A 659 18.77 39.61 54.89
C GLY A 659 17.55 38.87 54.34
N VAL A 660 17.45 37.61 54.75
CA VAL A 660 16.47 36.58 54.37
C VAL A 660 15.32 36.56 55.37
N ALA A 661 14.09 36.34 54.88
CA ALA A 661 13.01 35.57 55.52
C ALA A 661 12.03 35.14 54.41
N MET A 662 11.88 33.84 54.07
CA MET A 662 10.97 32.85 54.69
C MET A 662 9.52 33.35 54.67
N VAL A 663 8.74 32.99 53.64
CA VAL A 663 7.90 31.77 53.51
C VAL A 663 6.80 31.72 54.58
N SER A 664 5.56 31.77 54.12
CA SER A 664 4.42 31.15 54.81
C SER A 664 3.48 30.63 53.72
N GLU A 665 3.41 29.30 53.65
CA GLU A 665 2.39 28.54 52.95
C GLU A 665 1.03 28.77 53.61
N ASP A 666 -0.02 28.78 52.79
CA ASP A 666 -1.35 28.39 53.24
C ASP A 666 -1.93 27.41 52.22
N THR A 667 -2.22 26.22 52.72
CA THR A 667 -2.58 25.00 52.00
C THR A 667 -4.09 24.89 51.82
N ARG A 668 -4.52 24.22 50.72
CA ARG A 668 -5.53 23.12 50.67
C ARG A 668 -6.52 23.24 49.48
N PRO A 669 -7.01 22.13 48.88
CA PRO A 669 -6.40 20.83 48.59
C PRO A 669 -6.39 20.47 47.08
N GLU A 670 -5.43 19.63 46.71
CA GLU A 670 -5.26 18.98 45.41
C GLU A 670 -6.34 17.90 45.17
N GLN A 671 -6.72 17.73 43.90
CA GLN A 671 -7.22 16.45 43.37
C GLN A 671 -6.09 15.82 42.56
N ASP A 672 -5.70 14.62 42.97
CA ASP A 672 -4.64 13.78 42.43
C ASP A 672 -4.71 13.60 40.90
N THR A 673 -3.76 14.21 40.18
CA THR A 673 -3.17 13.56 39.01
C THR A 673 -2.10 12.60 39.51
N THR A 674 -2.33 11.29 39.38
CA THR A 674 -1.27 10.29 39.50
C THR A 674 -0.17 10.59 38.49
N GLU A 675 0.87 11.31 38.92
CA GLU A 675 2.18 11.31 38.28
C GLU A 675 2.73 9.89 38.38
N SER A 676 2.56 9.11 37.32
CA SER A 676 3.37 7.90 37.17
C SER A 676 4.84 8.31 37.09
N SER A 677 5.60 7.93 38.11
CA SER A 677 7.05 8.15 38.21
C SER A 677 7.78 7.27 37.19
N TRP A 678 7.76 7.66 35.92
CA TRP A 678 8.64 7.08 34.92
C TRP A 678 10.04 7.67 35.11
N LEU A 679 11.02 6.84 35.43
CA LEU A 679 12.42 7.24 35.30
C LEU A 679 12.69 7.54 33.82
N PRO A 680 13.29 8.70 33.47
CA PRO A 680 13.57 9.04 32.08
C PRO A 680 14.47 7.99 31.42
N THR A 681 14.12 7.56 30.20
CA THR A 681 14.92 6.60 29.44
C THR A 681 16.22 7.26 28.98
N ALA A 682 17.37 6.68 29.35
CA ALA A 682 18.67 7.16 28.93
C ALA A 682 18.91 6.84 27.43
N VAL A 683 19.23 7.86 26.63
CA VAL A 683 19.45 7.76 25.18
C VAL A 683 20.71 8.50 24.73
N SER A 684 21.24 8.16 23.57
CA SER A 684 22.41 8.78 22.97
C SER A 684 22.21 10.26 22.69
N SER A 685 23.30 11.02 22.57
CA SER A 685 23.23 12.45 22.23
C SER A 685 22.54 12.71 20.89
N LYS A 686 22.65 11.80 19.91
CA LYS A 686 21.97 11.90 18.61
C LYS A 686 20.46 11.71 18.74
N THR A 687 20.04 10.67 19.46
CA THR A 687 18.64 10.35 19.72
C THR A 687 17.95 11.42 20.57
N TYR A 688 18.63 11.92 21.60
CA TYR A 688 18.14 13.06 22.39
C TYR A 688 17.93 14.32 21.53
N LYS A 689 18.82 14.58 20.56
CA LYS A 689 18.62 15.69 19.60
C LYS A 689 17.37 15.50 18.76
N VAL A 690 17.10 14.29 18.25
CA VAL A 690 15.89 13.98 17.49
C VAL A 690 14.64 14.26 18.33
N PHE A 691 14.57 13.69 19.54
CA PHE A 691 13.43 13.90 20.44
C PHE A 691 13.30 15.35 20.91
N SER A 692 14.41 16.09 21.02
CA SER A 692 14.34 17.54 21.26
C SER A 692 13.64 18.27 20.11
N VAL A 693 13.87 17.90 18.85
CA VAL A 693 13.16 18.53 17.73
C VAL A 693 11.68 18.10 17.72
N LEU A 694 11.38 16.84 18.00
CA LEU A 694 10.00 16.34 18.05
C LEU A 694 9.18 16.99 19.19
N PHE A 695 9.70 17.01 20.42
CA PHE A 695 8.93 17.37 21.63
C PHE A 695 9.19 18.77 22.21
N THR A 696 10.32 19.42 21.96
CA THR A 696 10.64 20.70 22.64
C THR A 696 9.73 21.84 22.21
N ALA A 697 8.73 22.20 23.01
CA ALA A 697 7.76 23.28 22.76
C ALA A 697 8.35 24.70 22.58
N THR A 698 9.67 24.91 22.69
CA THR A 698 10.26 26.23 22.47
C THR A 698 10.32 26.56 20.98
N VAL A 699 9.55 27.57 20.56
CA VAL A 699 9.58 28.22 19.23
C VAL A 699 10.98 28.76 18.85
N GLU A 700 11.97 28.75 19.76
CA GLU A 700 13.39 29.06 19.50
C GLU A 700 14.01 28.09 18.49
N ILE A 701 13.54 26.83 18.46
CA ILE A 701 13.96 25.84 17.45
C ILE A 701 13.20 26.06 16.13
N ALA A 702 11.96 26.57 16.18
CA ALA A 702 11.15 26.88 14.99
C ALA A 702 11.82 27.94 14.10
N GLN A 703 12.52 28.90 14.71
CA GLN A 703 13.28 29.94 14.00
C GLN A 703 14.59 29.42 13.39
N GLN A 704 15.17 28.33 13.93
CA GLN A 704 16.39 27.72 13.40
C GLN A 704 16.14 26.73 12.25
N GLN A 705 14.88 26.53 11.81
CA GLN A 705 14.51 25.59 10.74
C GLN A 705 15.22 24.22 10.88
N ARG A 706 15.25 23.66 12.10
CA ARG A 706 15.84 22.33 12.25
C ARG A 706 14.93 21.30 11.58
N SER A 707 15.33 20.87 10.39
CA SER A 707 14.84 19.63 9.81
C SER A 707 15.52 18.45 10.50
N VAL A 708 14.82 17.33 10.59
CA VAL A 708 15.40 16.07 11.04
C VAL A 708 15.45 15.15 9.85
N ALA A 709 16.60 14.57 9.56
CA ALA A 709 16.68 13.55 8.52
C ALA A 709 15.83 12.34 8.94
N TRP A 710 15.04 11.79 8.02
CA TRP A 710 14.18 10.63 8.33
C TRP A 710 14.96 9.46 8.90
N LYS A 711 16.18 9.23 8.37
CA LYS A 711 17.12 8.22 8.89
C LYS A 711 17.46 8.40 10.37
N ASP A 712 17.58 9.63 10.86
CA ASP A 712 17.87 9.90 12.27
C ASP A 712 16.68 9.56 13.17
N ILE A 713 15.45 9.73 12.66
CA ILE A 713 14.23 9.29 13.35
C ILE A 713 14.19 7.76 13.45
N LEU A 714 14.49 7.04 12.36
CA LEU A 714 14.55 5.58 12.38
C LEU A 714 15.55 5.09 13.43
N MET A 715 16.79 5.59 13.41
CA MET A 715 17.82 5.22 14.39
C MET A 715 17.40 5.54 15.84
N ALA A 716 16.69 6.65 16.06
CA ALA A 716 16.20 7.02 17.39
C ALA A 716 15.18 6.03 17.97
N PHE A 717 14.31 5.47 17.13
CA PHE A 717 13.34 4.45 17.55
C PHE A 717 13.96 3.06 17.67
N ASP A 718 14.90 2.70 16.78
CA ASP A 718 15.70 1.46 16.89
C ASP A 718 16.44 1.40 18.23
N GLU A 719 17.06 2.51 18.66
CA GLU A 719 17.74 2.61 19.97
C GLU A 719 16.79 2.38 21.16
N LEU A 720 15.50 2.70 21.01
CA LEU A 720 14.47 2.43 22.02
C LEU A 720 13.90 1.00 21.97
N GLY A 721 14.43 0.14 21.10
CA GLY A 721 13.99 -1.25 20.94
C GLY A 721 12.64 -1.38 20.23
N PHE A 722 12.26 -0.40 19.40
CA PHE A 722 11.08 -0.54 18.55
C PHE A 722 11.39 -1.40 17.33
N ASP A 723 10.43 -2.25 16.97
CA ASP A 723 10.38 -2.84 15.64
C ASP A 723 10.07 -1.73 14.63
N LEU A 724 11.02 -1.42 13.76
CA LEU A 724 10.82 -0.51 12.65
C LEU A 724 10.22 -1.24 11.47
N ILE A 725 8.91 -1.38 11.49
CA ILE A 725 8.19 -2.05 10.42
C ILE A 725 7.88 -1.00 9.38
N ARG A 726 8.70 -0.96 8.32
CA ARG A 726 8.25 -0.33 7.09
C ARG A 726 7.05 -1.13 6.61
N THR A 727 5.86 -0.62 6.89
CA THR A 727 4.63 -1.13 6.30
C THR A 727 4.69 -0.89 4.80
N ARG A 728 3.61 -1.14 4.08
CA ARG A 728 3.59 -0.85 2.66
C ARG A 728 3.96 0.66 2.44
N GLY A 729 5.17 0.96 1.94
CA GLY A 729 5.61 2.26 1.39
C GLY A 729 6.38 3.30 2.19
N SER A 730 5.94 4.57 2.08
CA SER A 730 6.38 5.65 2.98
C SER A 730 5.85 5.46 4.38
N ALA A 731 4.80 4.66 4.63
CA ALA A 731 4.36 4.44 6.00
C ALA A 731 5.33 3.52 6.75
N TRP A 732 5.78 4.02 7.89
CA TRP A 732 6.57 3.31 8.87
C TRP A 732 5.74 3.14 10.12
N THR A 733 5.49 1.88 10.48
CA THR A 733 4.92 1.50 11.77
C THR A 733 6.07 1.25 12.75
N PHE A 734 6.20 2.14 13.72
CA PHE A 734 7.05 1.96 14.86
C PHE A 734 6.26 1.16 15.90
N ARG A 735 6.58 -0.13 16.06
CA ARG A 735 5.90 -1.01 17.01
C ARG A 735 6.78 -1.25 18.23
N HIS A 736 6.23 -1.04 19.42
CA HIS A 736 6.93 -1.29 20.67
C HIS A 736 7.12 -2.80 20.88
N ALA A 737 8.21 -3.20 21.56
CA ALA A 737 8.60 -4.61 21.71
C ALA A 737 7.56 -5.50 22.42
N ASP A 738 6.69 -4.92 23.25
CA ASP A 738 5.60 -5.64 23.91
C ASP A 738 4.34 -5.82 23.03
N GLY A 739 4.35 -5.31 21.79
CA GLY A 739 3.26 -5.37 20.83
C GLY A 739 2.02 -4.55 21.20
N SER A 740 2.00 -3.89 22.37
CA SER A 740 0.81 -3.23 22.91
C SER A 740 0.51 -1.87 22.28
N LYS A 741 1.55 -1.22 21.74
CA LYS A 741 1.45 0.13 21.16
C LYS A 741 2.30 0.26 19.90
N SER A 742 1.71 0.88 18.88
CA SER A 742 2.34 1.20 17.60
C SER A 742 1.96 2.59 17.12
N VAL A 743 2.78 3.17 16.24
CA VAL A 743 2.48 4.43 15.55
C VAL A 743 2.96 4.37 14.11
N THR A 744 2.10 4.75 13.16
CA THR A 744 2.32 4.63 11.70
C THR A 744 2.49 5.98 11.00
N VAL A 745 3.70 6.42 10.67
CA VAL A 745 3.96 7.74 10.05
C VAL A 745 4.48 7.61 8.63
N HIS A 746 4.03 8.50 7.74
CA HIS A 746 4.62 8.62 6.41
C HIS A 746 5.99 9.30 6.46
N GLU A 747 6.97 8.65 5.84
CA GLU A 747 8.24 9.23 5.43
C GLU A 747 7.99 10.50 4.61
N PRO A 748 8.67 11.62 4.94
CA PRO A 748 8.56 12.87 4.19
C PRO A 748 8.96 12.71 2.71
N HIS A 749 8.23 13.39 1.82
CA HIS A 749 8.48 13.41 0.36
C HIS A 749 8.25 14.83 -0.18
N PRO A 750 9.02 15.31 -1.20
CA PRO A 750 10.04 14.62 -2.01
C PRO A 750 11.40 14.43 -1.35
N GLU A 751 11.72 15.22 -0.32
CA GLU A 751 12.98 15.10 0.40
C GLU A 751 12.77 14.26 1.67
N PRO A 752 13.68 13.32 2.02
CA PRO A 752 13.58 12.46 3.20
C PRO A 752 13.97 13.23 4.48
N THR A 753 13.49 14.46 4.61
CA THR A 753 13.71 15.32 5.77
C THR A 753 12.37 15.80 6.32
N MET A 754 12.20 15.63 7.62
CA MET A 754 11.01 16.07 8.32
C MET A 754 11.22 17.52 8.74
N GLY A 755 10.49 18.44 8.09
CA GLY A 755 10.48 19.85 8.45
C GLY A 755 9.94 20.06 9.88
N PHE A 756 10.24 21.22 10.47
CA PHE A 756 9.91 21.53 11.87
C PHE A 756 8.45 21.24 12.25
N TRP A 757 7.49 21.64 11.41
CA TRP A 757 6.07 21.43 11.69
C TRP A 757 5.62 19.98 11.52
N ALA A 758 6.16 19.26 10.54
CA ALA A 758 5.94 17.82 10.42
C ALA A 758 6.53 17.07 11.63
N ALA A 759 7.70 17.48 12.12
CA ALA A 759 8.33 16.94 13.33
C ALA A 759 7.48 17.21 14.58
N ARG A 760 6.87 18.40 14.67
CA ARG A 760 5.90 18.76 15.70
C ARG A 760 4.65 17.88 15.67
N ARG A 761 4.04 17.67 14.49
CA ARG A 761 2.90 16.78 14.32
C ARG A 761 3.24 15.38 14.81
N PHE A 762 4.41 14.88 14.41
CA PHE A 762 4.87 13.57 14.86
C PHE A 762 5.10 13.54 16.38
N GLY A 763 5.75 14.53 16.96
CA GLY A 763 5.92 14.66 18.42
C GLY A 763 4.59 14.63 19.17
N ARG A 764 3.60 15.43 18.77
CA ARG A 764 2.25 15.43 19.39
C ARG A 764 1.58 14.05 19.30
N ARG A 765 1.78 13.36 18.18
CA ARG A 765 1.26 12.01 17.98
C ARG A 765 1.92 11.01 18.91
N LEU A 766 3.22 11.11 19.13
CA LEU A 766 3.94 10.29 20.11
C LEU A 766 3.49 10.56 21.53
N THR A 767 3.23 11.83 21.89
CA THR A 767 2.68 12.19 23.20
C THR A 767 1.32 11.54 23.42
N ARG A 768 0.40 11.59 22.43
CA ARG A 768 -0.92 10.96 22.56
C ARG A 768 -0.84 9.44 22.66
N ARG A 769 0.01 8.81 21.84
CA ARG A 769 0.08 7.35 21.77
C ARG A 769 0.83 6.73 22.95
N PHE A 770 1.92 7.35 23.38
CA PHE A 770 2.85 6.78 24.36
C PHE A 770 2.94 7.59 25.67
N GLY A 771 2.32 8.77 25.75
CA GLY A 771 2.51 9.69 26.88
C GLY A 771 3.86 10.42 26.86
N TRP A 772 4.62 10.30 25.77
CA TRP A 772 5.99 10.81 25.71
C TRP A 772 6.06 12.33 25.62
N THR A 773 6.98 12.89 26.37
CA THR A 773 7.41 14.28 26.28
C THR A 773 8.93 14.33 26.25
N LEU A 774 9.54 15.53 26.13
CA LEU A 774 10.99 15.63 26.25
C LEU A 774 11.50 15.09 27.60
N SER A 775 10.71 15.26 28.67
CA SER A 775 11.06 14.79 30.01
C SER A 775 11.08 13.26 30.15
N SER A 776 10.50 12.53 29.19
CA SER A 776 10.56 11.07 29.14
C SER A 776 11.95 10.53 28.79
N PHE A 777 12.89 11.39 28.37
CA PHE A 777 14.22 10.99 27.92
C PHE A 777 15.32 11.77 28.65
N ALA A 778 16.46 11.12 28.91
CA ALA A 778 17.67 11.74 29.46
C ALA A 778 18.90 11.36 28.63
N LEU A 779 19.95 12.19 28.65
CA LEU A 779 21.21 11.85 28.00
C LEU A 779 21.90 10.70 28.74
N GLY A 780 22.12 9.59 28.05
CA GLY A 780 22.92 8.47 28.53
C GLY A 780 24.42 8.83 28.61
N PRO A 781 25.21 8.06 29.37
CA PRO A 781 26.65 8.25 29.42
C PRO A 781 27.26 8.13 28.02
N PRO A 782 28.32 8.90 27.69
CA PRO A 782 28.95 8.84 26.38
C PRO A 782 29.42 7.41 26.09
N SER A 783 29.00 6.87 24.95
CA SER A 783 29.45 5.57 24.45
C SER A 783 30.98 5.57 24.34
N ALA A 784 31.62 4.59 24.96
CA ALA A 784 33.07 4.38 24.88
C ALA A 784 33.50 3.88 23.50
#